data_AF-A0A536PWP8-F1
#
_entry.id   AF-A0A536PWP8-F1
#
_cell.length_a   1.000
_cell.length_b   1.000
_cell.length_c   1.000
_cell.angle_alpha   90.00
_cell.angle_beta   90.00
_cell.angle_gamma   90.00
#
_symmetry.space_group_name_H-M   'P 1'
#
loop_
_entity.id
_entity.type
_entity.pdbx_description
1 polymer ?
#
loop_
_entity_poly.entity_id
_entity_poly.type
_entity_poly.pdbx_seq_one_letter_code
_entity_poly.pdbx_strand_id
1 'polypeptide(L)'
;MTAIAFVRSKPERGQPRRRREIDWSLVAGALFFGALILLAIYGPLIAPHDIYYSRSLVDGKAPPFPPSPDYALGSDGIGRDRLSWLLVGARGTVVIAFAAAALRVILGASLGLVAGFHNGAIGGVLRRLALGLSSVPATIATLLAVIALNLRPDGFVLALGLVGWAEPFHQARRYARSEGARPFMESARSLGFSDQRLLFRHLLPNVAPALLTTAAFQVAAVLLLMAELALLSVFVGGAVIVDYDSRGNAIVAPMIPNWASMLATTRPVVSLYGDLAAVLLPGGALLGAVLATNLFGDALAARAQRLDVYRLFSRRQLFALAGLAVTIALSVGAWPSRLAAETDYARGFDTGRAEALARDLATLGPRTNGSAEAESASALLAQQLNGQVVRARDGAKVVTESELRIGGLGLPAGAVTVLSIDDADLSGPLVYIDVTSLFGQTPAQVSGAIVVLDRLSPGILGNVAQRLVAADARAVVALDTIPQNYLRGSGLYPLPAVQMPTAALTVFLHRSLPDLQTQHSRSVTLADEATLHVRTESRETLITNVVTHIGVSLESRPLVIITASYDSAPGVNTRWDSATAAAVLVAVVDRVRVAPLDLEVEAVATSADFQNWAGLRLALAQLDRADRGRLQAVVLIGPSLSDTLVVETQTDIGMPSGTGRLAARLQDVLGVATSPRPAGDLLRAIQSTRVAAPP
;
A
#
# COMPACT_ATOMS: atom_id res chain seq x y z
N MET A 1 -10.90 12.58 -85.53
CA MET A 1 -9.81 13.54 -85.28
C MET A 1 -10.40 14.78 -84.61
N THR A 2 -10.29 14.89 -83.29
CA THR A 2 -10.55 16.16 -82.60
C THR A 2 -9.58 16.23 -81.42
N ALA A 3 -8.56 17.08 -81.57
CA ALA A 3 -7.47 17.23 -80.63
C ALA A 3 -7.97 17.97 -79.37
N ILE A 4 -7.76 17.35 -78.20
CA ILE A 4 -8.00 17.99 -76.90
C ILE A 4 -6.81 18.91 -76.61
N ALA A 5 -7.06 20.21 -76.64
CA ALA A 5 -6.10 21.24 -76.29
C ALA A 5 -5.77 21.16 -74.79
N PHE A 6 -4.52 20.80 -74.47
CA PHE A 6 -3.97 20.85 -73.13
C PHE A 6 -3.71 22.32 -72.77
N VAL A 7 -4.66 22.97 -72.09
CA VAL A 7 -4.46 24.31 -71.52
C VAL A 7 -3.46 24.19 -70.38
N ARG A 8 -2.21 24.53 -70.67
CA ARG A 8 -1.13 24.69 -69.68
C ARG A 8 -1.44 25.95 -68.87
N SER A 9 -1.98 25.78 -67.65
CA SER A 9 -2.10 26.89 -66.70
C SER A 9 -0.70 27.45 -66.39
N LYS A 10 -0.53 28.77 -66.54
CA LYS A 10 0.68 29.49 -66.14
C LYS A 10 0.95 29.23 -64.65
N PRO A 11 2.20 29.00 -64.22
CA PRO A 11 2.52 28.96 -62.81
C PRO A 11 2.28 30.35 -62.22
N GLU A 12 1.33 30.47 -61.29
CA GLU A 12 1.12 31.69 -60.52
C GLU A 12 2.43 32.05 -59.78
N ARG A 13 3.05 33.14 -60.23
CA ARG A 13 4.17 33.77 -59.52
C ARG A 13 3.60 34.51 -58.32
N GLY A 14 4.01 34.10 -57.12
CA GLY A 14 3.91 34.92 -55.92
C GLY A 14 2.85 34.51 -54.90
N GLN A 15 2.88 33.28 -54.39
CA GLN A 15 2.33 33.06 -53.05
C GLN A 15 3.28 33.70 -52.03
N PRO A 16 2.79 34.58 -51.13
CA PRO A 16 3.65 35.15 -50.09
C PRO A 16 4.23 33.99 -49.27
N ARG A 17 5.55 34.00 -49.06
CA ARG A 17 6.22 33.12 -48.10
C ARG A 17 5.51 33.31 -46.76
N ARG A 18 4.53 32.44 -46.43
CA ARG A 18 3.88 32.42 -45.12
C ARG A 18 5.00 32.40 -44.09
N ARG A 19 5.11 33.47 -43.29
CA ARG A 19 6.01 33.49 -42.15
C ARG A 19 5.77 32.21 -41.36
N ARG A 20 6.86 31.53 -40.95
CA ARG A 20 6.78 30.41 -40.00
C ARG A 20 6.27 31.00 -38.69
N GLU A 21 4.96 31.14 -38.56
CA GLU A 21 4.34 31.39 -37.28
C GLU A 21 4.60 30.15 -36.44
N ILE A 22 5.24 30.37 -35.29
CA ILE A 22 5.50 29.31 -34.32
C ILE A 22 4.13 28.84 -33.84
N ASP A 23 3.86 27.57 -34.04
CA ASP A 23 2.64 26.97 -33.53
C ASP A 23 2.82 26.78 -32.01
N TRP A 24 2.35 27.74 -31.24
CA TRP A 24 2.48 27.75 -29.78
C TRP A 24 1.83 26.52 -29.13
N SER A 25 0.82 25.92 -29.78
CA SER A 25 0.22 24.66 -29.32
C SER A 25 1.20 23.49 -29.39
N LEU A 26 2.02 23.43 -30.45
CA LEU A 26 3.09 22.44 -30.61
C LEU A 26 4.19 22.63 -29.58
N VAL A 27 4.60 23.88 -29.35
CA VAL A 27 5.64 24.19 -28.36
C VAL A 27 5.16 23.83 -26.95
N ALA A 28 3.93 24.22 -26.59
CA ALA A 28 3.33 23.89 -25.31
C ALA A 28 3.17 22.37 -25.15
N GLY A 29 2.59 21.68 -26.13
CA GLY A 29 2.43 20.22 -26.11
C GLY A 29 3.76 19.48 -25.97
N ALA A 30 4.78 19.85 -26.74
CA ALA A 30 6.11 19.27 -26.64
C ALA A 30 6.78 19.54 -25.28
N LEU A 31 6.60 20.75 -24.72
CA LEU A 31 7.15 21.10 -23.42
C LEU A 31 6.48 20.31 -22.28
N PHE A 32 5.15 20.27 -22.24
CA PHE A 32 4.41 19.53 -21.21
C PHE A 32 4.65 18.02 -21.31
N PHE A 33 4.65 17.46 -22.52
CA PHE A 33 4.97 16.06 -22.73
C PHE A 33 6.42 15.76 -22.35
N GLY A 34 7.36 16.63 -22.74
CA GLY A 34 8.76 16.53 -22.34
C GLY A 34 8.93 16.54 -20.82
N ALA A 35 8.24 17.43 -20.13
CA ALA A 35 8.23 17.49 -18.67
C ALA A 35 7.66 16.21 -18.03
N LEU A 36 6.57 15.66 -18.60
CA LEU A 36 5.99 14.39 -18.15
C LEU A 36 6.98 13.22 -18.27
N ILE A 37 7.69 13.13 -19.40
CA ILE A 37 8.71 12.09 -19.61
C ILE A 37 9.91 12.30 -18.69
N LEU A 38 10.38 13.54 -18.53
CA LEU A 38 11.45 13.86 -17.58
C LEU A 38 11.05 13.53 -16.14
N LEU A 39 9.80 13.76 -15.75
CA LEU A 39 9.29 13.41 -14.43
C LEU A 39 9.20 11.89 -14.25
N ALA A 40 8.76 11.14 -15.27
CA ALA A 40 8.74 9.68 -15.21
C ALA A 40 10.14 9.04 -15.11
N ILE A 41 11.15 9.69 -15.70
CA ILE A 41 12.56 9.26 -15.67
C ILE A 41 13.20 9.70 -14.35
N TYR A 42 13.25 11.00 -14.07
CA TYR A 42 14.00 11.58 -12.96
C TYR A 42 13.23 11.69 -11.65
N GLY A 43 11.89 11.58 -11.66
CA GLY A 43 11.04 11.66 -10.47
C GLY A 43 11.50 10.76 -9.32
N PRO A 44 11.78 9.47 -9.57
CA PRO A 44 12.33 8.59 -8.54
C PRO A 44 13.73 8.95 -8.04
N LEU A 45 14.52 9.74 -8.78
CA LEU A 45 15.85 10.20 -8.33
C LEU A 45 15.75 11.43 -7.43
N ILE A 46 14.80 12.32 -7.72
CA ILE A 46 14.60 13.59 -7.00
C ILE A 46 13.60 13.48 -5.84
N ALA A 47 12.96 12.32 -5.66
CA ALA A 47 12.04 12.05 -4.55
C ALA A 47 12.77 12.20 -3.19
N PRO A 48 12.31 13.12 -2.30
CA PRO A 48 12.96 13.38 -1.02
C PRO A 48 12.98 12.17 -0.07
N HIS A 49 11.92 11.36 -0.10
CA HIS A 49 11.69 10.22 0.77
C HIS A 49 11.43 8.95 -0.03
N ASP A 50 11.59 7.81 0.63
CA ASP A 50 11.08 6.55 0.10
C ASP A 50 9.56 6.50 0.24
N ILE A 51 8.89 5.95 -0.76
CA ILE A 51 7.44 5.83 -0.86
C ILE A 51 6.92 4.49 -0.31
N TYR A 52 7.80 3.56 0.03
CA TYR A 52 7.45 2.36 0.77
C TYR A 52 7.59 2.58 2.27
N TYR A 53 8.20 3.70 2.66
CA TYR A 53 8.31 4.15 4.02
C TYR A 53 7.12 5.03 4.42
N SER A 54 6.59 4.78 5.61
CA SER A 54 5.58 5.62 6.23
C SER A 54 5.95 5.92 7.68
N ARG A 55 5.46 7.02 8.27
CA ARG A 55 5.66 7.35 9.70
C ARG A 55 4.32 7.35 10.41
N SER A 56 4.22 6.62 11.51
CA SER A 56 2.92 6.52 12.20
C SER A 56 2.71 7.55 13.29
N LEU A 57 3.76 8.14 13.86
CA LEU A 57 3.64 9.41 14.56
C LEU A 57 4.82 10.34 14.26
N VAL A 58 4.60 11.64 14.38
CA VAL A 58 5.60 12.70 14.40
C VAL A 58 5.18 13.66 15.52
N ASP A 59 6.07 13.92 16.47
CA ASP A 59 5.79 14.77 17.65
C ASP A 59 4.51 14.38 18.41
N GLY A 60 4.25 13.08 18.56
CA GLY A 60 3.06 12.56 19.26
C GLY A 60 1.74 12.74 18.51
N LYS A 61 1.77 13.12 17.22
CA LYS A 61 0.58 13.20 16.35
C LYS A 61 0.59 12.08 15.32
N ALA A 62 -0.56 11.52 15.00
CA ALA A 62 -0.74 10.52 13.95
C ALA A 62 -0.94 11.18 12.56
N PRO A 63 -0.65 10.48 11.46
CA PRO A 63 -0.92 10.98 10.11
C PRO A 63 -2.42 11.17 9.84
N PRO A 64 -2.81 11.98 8.85
CA PRO A 64 -1.94 12.69 7.90
C PRO A 64 -1.20 13.89 8.52
N PHE A 65 0.10 14.01 8.25
CA PHE A 65 0.92 15.14 8.69
C PHE A 65 0.69 16.35 7.79
N PRO A 66 0.59 17.56 8.37
CA PRO A 66 0.51 18.80 7.61
C PRO A 66 1.83 19.08 6.87
N PRO A 67 1.83 20.00 5.88
CA PRO A 67 3.05 20.44 5.22
C PRO A 67 4.12 20.93 6.21
N SER A 68 5.34 20.42 6.07
CA SER A 68 6.50 20.73 6.90
C SER A 68 7.81 20.62 6.09
N PRO A 69 8.97 21.02 6.63
CA PRO A 69 10.26 20.81 5.95
C PRO A 69 10.56 19.34 5.63
N ASP A 70 10.11 18.42 6.49
CA ASP A 70 10.18 16.97 6.28
C ASP A 70 9.11 16.47 5.29
N TYR A 71 7.94 17.10 5.26
CA TYR A 71 6.82 16.72 4.40
C TYR A 71 6.34 17.92 3.58
N ALA A 72 7.04 18.27 2.50
CA ALA A 72 6.79 19.51 1.77
C ALA A 72 5.33 19.69 1.28
N LEU A 73 4.65 18.59 0.94
CA LEU A 73 3.23 18.56 0.56
C LEU A 73 2.34 17.84 1.59
N GLY A 74 2.85 17.57 2.79
CA GLY A 74 2.21 16.75 3.81
C GLY A 74 2.32 15.24 3.53
N SER A 75 1.73 14.43 4.41
CA SER A 75 1.71 12.97 4.28
C SER A 75 0.33 12.42 3.95
N ASP A 76 0.25 11.22 3.36
CA ASP A 76 -1.01 10.47 3.25
C ASP A 76 -1.48 9.93 4.61
N GLY A 77 -2.62 9.22 4.60
CA GLY A 77 -3.25 8.68 5.82
C GLY A 77 -2.46 7.61 6.56
N ILE A 78 -1.39 7.06 5.95
CA ILE A 78 -0.48 6.10 6.60
C ILE A 78 0.87 6.72 6.96
N GLY A 79 1.09 8.00 6.65
CA GLY A 79 2.30 8.74 7.00
C GLY A 79 3.39 8.78 5.94
N ARG A 80 3.05 8.44 4.69
CA ARG A 80 3.97 8.48 3.55
C ARG A 80 4.00 9.86 2.90
N ASP A 81 5.17 10.30 2.46
CA ASP A 81 5.36 11.62 1.83
C ASP A 81 4.64 11.73 0.48
N ARG A 82 3.73 12.72 0.36
CA ARG A 82 2.93 12.91 -0.86
C ARG A 82 3.77 13.41 -2.02
N LEU A 83 4.78 14.25 -1.77
CA LEU A 83 5.64 14.77 -2.82
C LEU A 83 6.43 13.64 -3.47
N SER A 84 7.09 12.81 -2.66
CA SER A 84 7.79 11.62 -3.14
C SER A 84 6.86 10.68 -3.90
N TRP A 85 5.65 10.46 -3.41
CA TRP A 85 4.69 9.61 -4.11
C TRP A 85 4.25 10.19 -5.45
N LEU A 86 4.04 11.50 -5.54
CA LEU A 86 3.72 12.20 -6.80
C LEU A 86 4.86 12.06 -7.82
N LEU A 87 6.11 12.24 -7.39
CA LEU A 87 7.30 12.15 -8.24
C LEU A 87 7.55 10.72 -8.74
N VAL A 88 7.52 9.74 -7.83
CA VAL A 88 7.74 8.32 -8.18
C VAL A 88 6.56 7.77 -8.98
N GLY A 89 5.34 8.18 -8.66
CA GLY A 89 4.10 7.74 -9.31
C GLY A 89 4.01 8.13 -10.79
N ALA A 90 4.72 9.17 -11.21
CA ALA A 90 4.80 9.58 -12.62
C ALA A 90 5.27 8.42 -13.52
N ARG A 91 6.25 7.65 -13.05
CA ARG A 91 6.83 6.53 -13.79
C ARG A 91 5.81 5.43 -14.05
N GLY A 92 5.16 4.93 -12.99
CA GLY A 92 4.14 3.89 -13.10
C GLY A 92 3.00 4.33 -14.03
N THR A 93 2.50 5.54 -13.84
CA THR A 93 1.44 6.12 -14.67
C THR A 93 1.83 6.14 -16.16
N VAL A 94 3.00 6.68 -16.51
CA VAL A 94 3.42 6.83 -17.91
C VAL A 94 3.69 5.48 -18.57
N VAL A 95 4.40 4.56 -17.91
CA VAL A 95 4.73 3.25 -18.50
C VAL A 95 3.48 2.48 -18.86
N ILE A 96 2.59 2.32 -17.89
CA ILE A 96 1.41 1.47 -18.03
C ILE A 96 0.46 2.10 -19.05
N ALA A 97 0.26 3.42 -18.98
CA ALA A 97 -0.64 4.12 -19.91
C ALA A 97 -0.17 4.04 -21.35
N PHE A 98 1.12 4.28 -21.61
CA PHE A 98 1.66 4.24 -22.97
C PHE A 98 1.77 2.82 -23.51
N ALA A 99 2.17 1.84 -22.70
CA ALA A 99 2.27 0.44 -23.14
C ALA A 99 0.89 -0.11 -23.51
N ALA A 100 -0.12 0.11 -22.67
CA ALA A 100 -1.48 -0.33 -22.95
C ALA A 100 -2.08 0.41 -24.14
N ALA A 101 -1.91 1.74 -24.24
CA ALA A 101 -2.39 2.52 -25.38
C ALA A 101 -1.73 2.08 -26.69
N ALA A 102 -0.42 1.83 -26.69
CA ALA A 102 0.28 1.30 -27.84
C ALA A 102 -0.29 -0.06 -28.26
N LEU A 103 -0.54 -0.97 -27.30
CA LEU A 103 -1.17 -2.26 -27.59
C LEU A 103 -2.58 -2.10 -28.18
N ARG A 104 -3.42 -1.21 -27.62
CA ARG A 104 -4.77 -0.90 -28.16
C ARG A 104 -4.69 -0.43 -29.60
N VAL A 105 -3.79 0.50 -29.90
CA VAL A 105 -3.66 1.11 -31.23
C VAL A 105 -3.07 0.13 -32.22
N ILE A 106 -1.99 -0.58 -31.87
CA ILE A 106 -1.36 -1.55 -32.76
C ILE A 106 -2.36 -2.65 -33.13
N LEU A 107 -3.03 -3.23 -32.13
CA LEU A 107 -3.99 -4.31 -32.36
C LEU A 107 -5.26 -3.79 -33.05
N GLY A 108 -5.86 -2.72 -32.54
CA GLY A 108 -7.09 -2.17 -33.07
C GLY A 108 -6.94 -1.55 -34.45
N ALA A 109 -5.93 -0.70 -34.66
CA ALA A 109 -5.74 -0.04 -35.94
C ALA A 109 -5.36 -1.03 -37.04
N SER A 110 -4.48 -2.01 -36.78
CA SER A 110 -4.13 -3.01 -37.79
C SER A 110 -5.35 -3.83 -38.23
N LEU A 111 -6.13 -4.36 -37.28
CA LEU A 111 -7.35 -5.10 -37.57
C LEU A 111 -8.42 -4.21 -38.23
N GLY A 112 -8.53 -2.96 -37.81
CA GLY A 112 -9.50 -1.99 -38.31
C GLY A 112 -9.22 -1.57 -39.75
N LEU A 113 -7.95 -1.31 -40.09
CA LEU A 113 -7.53 -1.03 -41.46
C LEU A 113 -7.83 -2.21 -42.39
N VAL A 114 -7.49 -3.43 -41.96
CA VAL A 114 -7.76 -4.64 -42.74
C VAL A 114 -9.26 -4.85 -42.94
N ALA A 115 -10.07 -4.72 -41.89
CA ALA A 115 -11.53 -4.88 -41.94
C ALA A 115 -12.29 -3.71 -42.60
N GLY A 116 -11.64 -2.55 -42.72
CA GLY A 116 -12.14 -1.40 -43.44
C GLY A 116 -11.83 -1.44 -44.93
N PHE A 117 -10.65 -1.93 -45.29
CA PHE A 117 -10.21 -2.07 -46.68
C PHE A 117 -10.86 -3.27 -47.38
N HIS A 118 -11.04 -4.40 -46.68
CA HIS A 118 -11.68 -5.59 -47.23
C HIS A 118 -13.12 -5.74 -46.71
N ASN A 119 -14.08 -6.01 -47.61
CA ASN A 119 -15.47 -6.32 -47.25
C ASN A 119 -15.73 -7.84 -47.08
N GLY A 120 -14.70 -8.61 -46.75
CA GLY A 120 -14.77 -10.08 -46.63
C GLY A 120 -15.31 -10.59 -45.29
N ALA A 121 -15.51 -11.91 -45.21
CA ALA A 121 -16.03 -12.61 -44.03
C ALA A 121 -15.20 -12.36 -42.76
N ILE A 122 -13.86 -12.32 -42.87
CA ILE A 122 -12.94 -12.01 -41.77
C ILE A 122 -13.24 -10.62 -41.17
N GLY A 123 -13.43 -9.60 -42.02
CA GLY A 123 -13.83 -8.27 -41.56
C GLY A 123 -15.21 -8.26 -40.90
N GLY A 124 -16.11 -9.15 -41.35
CA GLY A 124 -17.40 -9.42 -40.71
C GLY A 124 -17.27 -9.95 -39.28
N VAL A 125 -16.43 -10.98 -39.08
CA VAL A 125 -16.16 -11.57 -37.76
C VAL A 125 -15.50 -10.56 -36.82
N LEU A 126 -14.45 -9.87 -37.28
CA LEU A 126 -13.75 -8.86 -36.48
C LEU A 126 -14.70 -7.74 -36.02
N ARG A 127 -15.60 -7.28 -36.90
CA ARG A 127 -16.63 -6.30 -36.53
C ARG A 127 -17.58 -6.83 -35.45
N ARG A 128 -17.99 -8.09 -35.51
CA ARG A 128 -18.87 -8.69 -34.50
C ARG A 128 -18.16 -8.82 -33.16
N LEU A 129 -16.90 -9.24 -33.16
CA LEU A 129 -16.07 -9.29 -31.95
C LEU A 129 -15.90 -7.91 -31.32
N ALA A 130 -15.53 -6.90 -32.12
CA ALA A 130 -15.38 -5.53 -31.64
C ALA A 130 -16.71 -4.95 -31.11
N LEU A 131 -17.83 -5.26 -31.77
CA LEU A 131 -19.16 -4.84 -31.31
C LEU A 131 -19.51 -5.50 -29.97
N GLY A 132 -19.28 -6.81 -29.84
CA GLY A 132 -19.53 -7.55 -28.61
C GLY A 132 -18.71 -7.00 -27.43
N LEU A 133 -17.43 -6.75 -27.66
CA LEU A 133 -16.54 -6.18 -26.64
C LEU A 133 -16.95 -4.75 -26.25
N SER A 134 -17.32 -3.91 -27.23
CA SER A 134 -17.77 -2.53 -26.98
C SER A 134 -19.15 -2.44 -26.30
N SER A 135 -19.89 -3.57 -26.23
CA SER A 135 -21.19 -3.62 -25.56
C SER A 135 -21.06 -3.73 -24.04
N VAL A 136 -19.88 -4.15 -23.55
CA VAL A 136 -19.57 -4.25 -22.13
C VAL A 136 -18.85 -2.98 -21.68
N PRO A 137 -19.21 -2.39 -20.53
CA PRO A 137 -18.45 -1.28 -19.96
C PRO A 137 -16.97 -1.64 -19.81
N ALA A 138 -16.09 -0.80 -20.38
CA ALA A 138 -14.65 -1.07 -20.42
C ALA A 138 -14.05 -1.24 -19.02
N THR A 139 -14.59 -0.54 -18.02
CA THR A 139 -14.25 -0.69 -16.59
C THR A 139 -14.44 -2.11 -16.10
N ILE A 140 -15.65 -2.65 -16.26
CA ILE A 140 -16.01 -4.00 -15.79
C ILE A 140 -15.23 -5.06 -16.57
N ALA A 141 -15.15 -4.93 -17.88
CA ALA A 141 -14.40 -5.88 -18.71
C ALA A 141 -12.92 -5.90 -18.34
N THR A 142 -12.31 -4.74 -18.10
CA THR A 142 -10.91 -4.65 -17.70
C THR A 142 -10.69 -5.15 -16.28
N LEU A 143 -11.59 -4.85 -15.35
CA LEU A 143 -11.56 -5.38 -13.98
C LEU A 143 -11.47 -6.91 -13.99
N LEU A 144 -12.38 -7.57 -14.72
CA LEU A 144 -12.39 -9.03 -14.84
C LEU A 144 -11.12 -9.57 -15.49
N ALA A 145 -10.64 -8.90 -16.54
CA ALA A 145 -9.41 -9.30 -17.24
C ALA A 145 -8.16 -9.16 -16.35
N VAL A 146 -8.04 -8.08 -15.57
CA VAL A 146 -6.93 -7.86 -14.63
C VAL A 146 -6.91 -8.93 -13.55
N ILE A 147 -8.08 -9.28 -13.00
CA ILE A 147 -8.21 -10.34 -11.99
C ILE A 147 -7.80 -11.69 -12.59
N ALA A 148 -8.30 -12.02 -13.78
CA ALA A 148 -7.94 -13.26 -14.48
C ALA A 148 -6.44 -13.36 -14.83
N LEU A 149 -5.76 -12.22 -15.01
CA LEU A 149 -4.32 -12.13 -15.30
C LEU A 149 -3.45 -11.90 -14.05
N ASN A 150 -3.97 -12.22 -12.86
CA ASN A 150 -3.24 -12.24 -11.59
C ASN A 150 -2.67 -10.88 -11.12
N LEU A 151 -3.29 -9.76 -11.52
CA LEU A 151 -2.94 -8.38 -11.10
C LEU A 151 -1.50 -7.93 -11.37
N ARG A 152 -0.68 -8.75 -12.04
CA ARG A 152 0.71 -8.42 -12.35
C ARG A 152 0.78 -7.23 -13.32
N PRO A 153 1.87 -6.46 -13.35
CA PRO A 153 1.95 -5.24 -14.16
C PRO A 153 1.80 -5.53 -15.66
N ASP A 154 2.42 -6.62 -16.12
CA ASP A 154 2.28 -7.16 -17.47
C ASP A 154 0.85 -7.62 -17.76
N GLY A 155 0.23 -8.34 -16.82
CA GLY A 155 -1.18 -8.72 -16.89
C GLY A 155 -2.12 -7.51 -16.99
N PHE A 156 -1.81 -6.43 -16.26
CA PHE A 156 -2.59 -5.19 -16.27
C PHE A 156 -2.51 -4.47 -17.63
N VAL A 157 -1.30 -4.36 -18.20
CA VAL A 157 -1.09 -3.81 -19.55
C VAL A 157 -1.83 -4.64 -20.61
N LEU A 158 -1.75 -5.97 -20.52
CA LEU A 158 -2.45 -6.88 -21.42
C LEU A 158 -3.98 -6.72 -21.30
N ALA A 159 -4.52 -6.68 -20.09
CA ALA A 159 -5.95 -6.47 -19.85
C ALA A 159 -6.43 -5.14 -20.46
N LEU A 160 -5.75 -4.03 -20.12
CA LEU A 160 -6.08 -2.71 -20.65
C LEU A 160 -6.01 -2.68 -22.20
N GLY A 161 -5.01 -3.34 -22.78
CA GLY A 161 -4.79 -3.40 -24.23
C GLY A 161 -5.83 -4.25 -24.97
N LEU A 162 -6.07 -5.47 -24.49
CA LEU A 162 -6.97 -6.47 -25.09
C LEU A 162 -8.45 -6.15 -24.88
N VAL A 163 -8.81 -5.36 -23.88
CA VAL A 163 -10.19 -4.89 -23.71
C VAL A 163 -10.45 -3.62 -24.55
N GLY A 164 -9.46 -2.73 -24.65
CA GLY A 164 -9.67 -1.40 -25.26
C GLY A 164 -9.38 -1.29 -26.76
N TRP A 165 -8.99 -2.36 -27.46
CA TRP A 165 -8.62 -2.27 -28.88
C TRP A 165 -9.81 -2.00 -29.83
N ALA A 166 -11.04 -2.26 -29.39
CA ALA A 166 -12.24 -2.09 -30.22
C ALA A 166 -12.44 -0.64 -30.67
N GLU A 167 -12.09 0.34 -29.83
CA GLU A 167 -12.24 1.76 -30.15
C GLU A 167 -11.28 2.21 -31.28
N PRO A 168 -9.95 1.96 -31.20
CA PRO A 168 -9.05 2.17 -32.34
C PRO A 168 -9.44 1.37 -33.59
N PHE A 169 -9.99 0.17 -33.42
CA PHE A 169 -10.51 -0.63 -34.54
C PHE A 169 -11.64 0.09 -35.28
N HIS A 170 -12.62 0.62 -34.54
CA HIS A 170 -13.73 1.34 -35.15
C HIS A 170 -13.27 2.62 -35.87
N GLN A 171 -12.35 3.39 -35.29
CA GLN A 171 -11.79 4.58 -35.93
C GLN A 171 -10.96 4.24 -37.17
N ALA A 172 -9.99 3.33 -37.06
CA ALA A 172 -9.16 2.92 -38.18
C ALA A 172 -9.98 2.35 -39.34
N ARG A 173 -11.03 1.58 -39.03
CA ARG A 173 -11.98 1.07 -40.03
C ARG A 173 -12.76 2.18 -40.74
N ARG A 174 -13.20 3.20 -40.00
CA ARG A 174 -13.87 4.37 -40.59
C ARG A 174 -12.92 5.12 -41.53
N TYR A 175 -11.68 5.38 -41.09
CA TYR A 175 -10.66 6.01 -41.92
C TYR A 175 -10.34 5.20 -43.17
N ALA A 176 -10.10 3.89 -43.02
CA ALA A 176 -9.81 2.98 -44.14
C ALA A 176 -10.93 2.97 -45.19
N ARG A 177 -12.20 2.98 -44.77
CA ARG A 177 -13.34 3.05 -45.70
C ARG A 177 -13.42 4.39 -46.39
N SER A 178 -13.28 5.49 -45.66
CA SER A 178 -13.36 6.84 -46.22
C SER A 178 -12.25 7.12 -47.23
N GLU A 179 -11.01 6.73 -46.91
CA GLU A 179 -9.85 6.98 -47.74
C GLU A 179 -9.73 5.94 -48.86
N GLY A 180 -10.13 4.70 -48.59
CA GLY A 180 -10.16 3.60 -49.57
C GLY A 180 -11.20 3.77 -50.68
N ALA A 181 -12.20 4.63 -50.48
CA ALA A 181 -13.22 4.98 -51.47
C ALA A 181 -12.85 6.18 -52.35
N ARG A 182 -11.66 6.77 -52.20
CA ARG A 182 -11.24 7.94 -52.99
C ARG A 182 -10.80 7.57 -54.41
N PRO A 183 -10.98 8.46 -55.41
CA PRO A 183 -10.68 8.18 -56.82
C PRO A 183 -9.24 7.73 -57.13
N PHE A 184 -8.26 8.18 -56.34
CA PHE A 184 -6.86 7.78 -56.54
C PHE A 184 -6.64 6.29 -56.20
N MET A 185 -7.44 5.73 -55.27
CA MET A 185 -7.38 4.30 -54.92
C MET A 185 -7.98 3.44 -56.03
N GLU A 186 -9.06 3.90 -56.64
CA GLU A 186 -9.68 3.25 -57.80
C GLU A 186 -8.73 3.27 -59.00
N SER A 187 -8.13 4.43 -59.29
CA SER A 187 -7.12 4.58 -60.35
C SER A 187 -5.93 3.64 -60.14
N ALA A 188 -5.45 3.52 -58.89
CA ALA A 188 -4.35 2.64 -58.54
C ALA A 188 -4.71 1.14 -58.70
N ARG A 189 -5.97 0.76 -58.43
CA ARG A 189 -6.48 -0.60 -58.73
C ARG A 189 -6.55 -0.86 -60.23
N SER A 190 -7.02 0.10 -61.02
CA SER A 190 -7.08 -0.03 -62.49
C SER A 190 -5.70 -0.20 -63.13
N LEU A 191 -4.63 0.29 -62.47
CA LEU A 191 -3.24 0.08 -62.87
C LEU A 191 -2.65 -1.29 -62.42
N GLY A 192 -3.45 -2.15 -61.78
CA GLY A 192 -3.05 -3.49 -61.37
C GLY A 192 -2.21 -3.56 -60.09
N PHE A 193 -2.24 -2.53 -59.23
CA PHE A 193 -1.55 -2.63 -57.95
C PHE A 193 -2.23 -3.65 -57.02
N SER A 194 -1.41 -4.48 -56.36
CA SER A 194 -1.90 -5.47 -55.40
C SER A 194 -2.49 -4.82 -54.15
N ASP A 195 -3.42 -5.51 -53.49
CA ASP A 195 -4.07 -5.05 -52.26
C ASP A 195 -3.08 -4.71 -51.15
N GLN A 196 -2.01 -5.47 -51.00
CA GLN A 196 -0.94 -5.16 -50.04
C GLN A 196 -0.25 -3.84 -50.38
N ARG A 197 0.02 -3.57 -51.67
CA ARG A 197 0.62 -2.32 -52.12
C ARG A 197 -0.34 -1.15 -51.89
N LEU A 198 -1.62 -1.32 -52.21
CA LEU A 198 -2.67 -0.33 -51.93
C LEU A 198 -2.78 -0.02 -50.44
N LEU A 199 -2.78 -1.05 -49.59
CA LEU A 199 -2.89 -0.88 -48.13
C LEU A 199 -1.67 -0.16 -47.55
N PHE A 200 -0.45 -0.66 -47.77
CA PHE A 200 0.74 -0.14 -47.09
C PHE A 200 1.37 1.08 -47.76
N ARG A 201 1.22 1.25 -49.08
CA ARG A 201 1.85 2.36 -49.82
C ARG A 201 0.91 3.53 -50.07
N HIS A 202 -0.41 3.30 -50.08
CA HIS A 202 -1.38 4.34 -50.38
C HIS A 202 -2.33 4.62 -49.21
N LEU A 203 -2.96 3.61 -48.62
CA LEU A 203 -3.96 3.82 -47.57
C LEU A 203 -3.32 4.21 -46.22
N LEU A 204 -2.45 3.34 -45.68
CA LEU A 204 -1.84 3.50 -44.37
C LEU A 204 -1.14 4.87 -44.21
N PRO A 205 -0.34 5.36 -45.18
CA PRO A 205 0.30 6.68 -45.06
C PRO A 205 -0.71 7.83 -45.02
N ASN A 206 -1.83 7.72 -45.73
CA ASN A 206 -2.85 8.77 -45.75
C ASN A 206 -3.66 8.82 -44.45
N VAL A 207 -3.87 7.67 -43.80
CA VAL A 207 -4.60 7.59 -42.52
C VAL A 207 -3.68 7.67 -41.29
N ALA A 208 -2.37 7.52 -41.45
CA ALA A 208 -1.40 7.55 -40.36
C ALA A 208 -1.48 8.82 -39.49
N PRO A 209 -1.64 10.05 -40.03
CA PRO A 209 -1.81 11.25 -39.20
C PRO A 209 -3.02 11.15 -38.27
N ALA A 210 -4.14 10.61 -38.75
CA ALA A 210 -5.35 10.41 -37.95
C ALA A 210 -5.15 9.32 -36.88
N LEU A 211 -4.42 8.24 -37.22
CA LEU A 211 -4.08 7.19 -36.26
C LEU A 211 -3.12 7.66 -35.16
N LEU A 212 -2.23 8.61 -35.45
CA LEU A 212 -1.38 9.25 -34.43
C LEU A 212 -2.22 10.05 -33.43
N THR A 213 -3.22 10.80 -33.91
CA THR A 213 -4.17 11.49 -33.02
C THR A 213 -4.97 10.48 -32.18
N THR A 214 -5.47 9.41 -32.80
CA THR A 214 -6.13 8.32 -32.07
C THR A 214 -5.23 7.74 -30.98
N ALA A 215 -3.92 7.58 -31.24
CA ALA A 215 -2.99 7.05 -30.24
C ALA A 215 -2.87 7.96 -29.00
N ALA A 216 -2.83 9.28 -29.18
CA ALA A 216 -2.82 10.21 -28.06
C ALA A 216 -4.09 10.12 -27.21
N PHE A 217 -5.27 10.05 -27.86
CA PHE A 217 -6.54 9.86 -27.15
C PHE A 217 -6.59 8.53 -26.40
N GLN A 218 -5.96 7.47 -26.92
CA GLN A 218 -5.91 6.19 -26.22
C GLN A 218 -5.05 6.24 -24.94
N VAL A 219 -4.00 7.05 -24.89
CA VAL A 219 -3.25 7.27 -23.64
C VAL A 219 -4.16 7.90 -22.59
N ALA A 220 -4.90 8.95 -22.95
CA ALA A 220 -5.87 9.58 -22.05
C ALA A 220 -6.96 8.60 -21.58
N ALA A 221 -7.50 7.79 -22.50
CA ALA A 221 -8.50 6.77 -22.17
C ALA A 221 -7.96 5.69 -21.22
N VAL A 222 -6.68 5.30 -21.34
CA VAL A 222 -6.05 4.38 -20.40
C VAL A 222 -5.84 5.04 -19.03
N LEU A 223 -5.37 6.29 -18.98
CA LEU A 223 -5.17 7.02 -17.72
C LEU A 223 -6.47 7.12 -16.92
N LEU A 224 -7.58 7.44 -17.58
CA LEU A 224 -8.91 7.49 -16.97
C LEU A 224 -9.34 6.11 -16.46
N LEU A 225 -9.20 5.07 -17.29
CA LEU A 225 -9.55 3.72 -16.90
C LEU A 225 -8.70 3.19 -15.73
N MET A 226 -7.42 3.55 -15.66
CA MET A 226 -6.57 3.26 -14.49
C MET A 226 -7.12 3.92 -13.22
N ALA A 227 -7.54 5.18 -13.30
CA ALA A 227 -8.15 5.89 -12.18
C ALA A 227 -9.49 5.25 -11.76
N GLU A 228 -10.32 4.86 -12.72
CA GLU A 228 -11.57 4.13 -12.46
C GLU A 228 -11.33 2.80 -11.73
N LEU A 229 -10.37 2.00 -12.20
CA LEU A 229 -10.01 0.73 -11.56
C LEU A 229 -9.43 0.94 -10.16
N ALA A 230 -8.57 1.95 -9.98
CA ALA A 230 -8.03 2.28 -8.68
C ALA A 230 -9.14 2.68 -7.69
N LEU A 231 -10.16 3.43 -8.14
CA LEU A 231 -11.34 3.77 -7.34
C LEU A 231 -12.21 2.55 -6.97
N LEU A 232 -12.08 1.45 -7.72
CA LEU A 232 -12.66 0.15 -7.40
C LEU A 232 -11.71 -0.73 -6.57
N SER A 233 -10.66 -0.13 -5.98
CA SER A 233 -9.63 -0.80 -5.19
C SER A 233 -8.84 -1.87 -5.95
N VAL A 234 -8.75 -1.73 -7.28
CA VAL A 234 -7.93 -2.61 -8.13
C VAL A 234 -6.68 -1.86 -8.57
N PHE A 235 -5.56 -2.28 -7.99
CA PHE A 235 -4.28 -1.63 -8.13
C PHE A 235 -3.34 -2.40 -9.05
N VAL A 236 -2.49 -1.66 -9.76
CA VAL A 236 -1.49 -2.28 -10.64
C VAL A 236 -0.41 -2.95 -9.79
N GLY A 237 -0.13 -4.22 -10.09
CA GLY A 237 0.80 -5.03 -9.29
C GLY A 237 0.20 -5.57 -7.99
N GLY A 238 -1.10 -5.35 -7.75
CA GLY A 238 -1.76 -5.74 -6.51
C GLY A 238 -1.62 -4.69 -5.40
N ALA A 239 -2.11 -5.07 -4.23
CA ALA A 239 -2.06 -4.26 -3.03
C ALA A 239 -1.66 -5.12 -1.84
N VAL A 240 -0.97 -4.51 -0.89
CA VAL A 240 -0.58 -5.13 0.37
C VAL A 240 -1.39 -4.50 1.49
N ILE A 241 -1.83 -5.31 2.45
CA ILE A 241 -2.47 -4.81 3.67
C ILE A 241 -1.38 -4.16 4.52
N VAL A 242 -1.54 -2.87 4.84
CA VAL A 242 -0.58 -2.10 5.65
C VAL A 242 -1.11 -1.80 7.04
N ASP A 243 -2.43 -1.75 7.20
CA ASP A 243 -3.08 -1.51 8.49
C ASP A 243 -4.54 -1.99 8.45
N TYR A 244 -5.27 -1.89 9.56
CA TYR A 244 -6.70 -2.13 9.63
C TYR A 244 -7.40 -0.88 10.19
N ASP A 245 -8.49 -0.47 9.55
CA ASP A 245 -9.28 0.65 10.05
C ASP A 245 -10.03 0.28 11.34
N SER A 246 -10.66 1.26 12.00
CA SER A 246 -11.48 1.02 13.20
C SER A 246 -12.59 0.01 13.00
N ARG A 247 -13.01 -0.25 11.76
CA ARG A 247 -14.07 -1.20 11.41
C ARG A 247 -13.53 -2.58 11.06
N GLY A 248 -12.22 -2.81 11.21
CA GLY A 248 -11.56 -4.07 10.85
C GLY A 248 -11.37 -4.28 9.35
N ASN A 249 -11.61 -3.25 8.52
CA ASN A 249 -11.32 -3.35 7.10
C ASN A 249 -9.83 -3.17 6.86
N ALA A 250 -9.27 -3.99 5.98
CA ALA A 250 -7.88 -3.85 5.56
C ALA A 250 -7.65 -2.50 4.86
N ILE A 251 -6.73 -1.71 5.40
CA ILE A 251 -6.12 -0.56 4.74
C ILE A 251 -5.04 -1.11 3.82
N VAL A 252 -5.22 -0.92 2.52
CA VAL A 252 -4.33 -1.46 1.51
C VAL A 252 -3.49 -0.38 0.86
N ALA A 253 -2.20 -0.65 0.67
CA ALA A 253 -1.30 0.19 -0.08
C ALA A 253 -0.98 -0.45 -1.44
N PRO A 254 -0.96 0.33 -2.52
CA PRO A 254 -0.60 -0.17 -3.85
C PRO A 254 0.88 -0.55 -3.89
N MET A 255 1.20 -1.73 -4.44
CA MET A 255 2.60 -2.18 -4.59
C MET A 255 3.37 -1.34 -5.61
N ILE A 256 2.67 -0.86 -6.65
CA ILE A 256 3.26 0.00 -7.68
C ILE A 256 2.75 1.43 -7.54
N PRO A 257 3.64 2.39 -7.26
CA PRO A 257 3.25 3.80 -7.18
C PRO A 257 2.79 4.30 -8.55
N ASN A 258 1.59 4.87 -8.58
CA ASN A 258 1.07 5.58 -9.73
C ASN A 258 0.03 6.60 -9.27
N TRP A 259 -0.27 7.60 -10.10
CA TRP A 259 -1.18 8.68 -9.72
C TRP A 259 -2.63 8.22 -9.56
N ALA A 260 -3.06 7.17 -10.30
CA ALA A 260 -4.38 6.60 -10.13
C ALA A 260 -4.55 5.94 -8.75
N SER A 261 -3.55 5.18 -8.30
CA SER A 261 -3.56 4.57 -6.97
C SER A 261 -3.46 5.61 -5.86
N MET A 262 -2.68 6.68 -6.08
CA MET A 262 -2.63 7.83 -5.17
C MET A 262 -3.99 8.52 -5.04
N LEU A 263 -4.77 8.62 -6.11
CA LEU A 263 -6.13 9.19 -6.04
C LEU A 263 -7.08 8.29 -5.23
N ALA A 264 -7.00 6.97 -5.41
CA ALA A 264 -7.90 6.04 -4.74
C ALA A 264 -7.72 6.00 -3.21
N THR A 265 -6.49 6.13 -2.72
CA THR A 265 -6.19 6.12 -1.27
C THR A 265 -6.64 7.38 -0.54
N THR A 266 -7.10 8.41 -1.27
CA THR A 266 -7.55 9.68 -0.67
C THR A 266 -8.98 9.64 -0.17
N ARG A 267 -9.80 8.68 -0.64
CA ARG A 267 -11.23 8.56 -0.29
C ARG A 267 -11.52 8.64 1.22
N PRO A 268 -10.90 7.81 2.09
CA PRO A 268 -11.14 7.89 3.53
C PRO A 268 -10.55 9.16 4.17
N VAL A 269 -9.47 9.70 3.60
CA VAL A 269 -8.78 10.89 4.16
C VAL A 269 -9.59 12.16 3.94
N VAL A 270 -10.19 12.33 2.77
CA VAL A 270 -10.97 13.52 2.43
C VAL A 270 -12.25 13.59 3.25
N SER A 271 -12.94 12.46 3.43
CA SER A 271 -14.17 12.41 4.22
C SER A 271 -13.93 12.67 5.71
N LEU A 272 -12.74 12.35 6.22
CA LEU A 272 -12.39 12.47 7.64
C LEU A 272 -11.67 13.78 8.00
N TYR A 273 -10.79 14.27 7.12
CA TYR A 273 -9.88 15.38 7.44
C TYR A 273 -10.08 16.64 6.59
N GLY A 274 -10.96 16.61 5.57
CA GLY A 274 -11.21 17.76 4.71
C GLY A 274 -10.01 18.18 3.85
N ASP A 275 -9.01 17.30 3.71
CA ASP A 275 -7.76 17.59 2.99
C ASP A 275 -7.96 17.52 1.46
N LEU A 276 -8.32 18.66 0.88
CA LEU A 276 -8.54 18.79 -0.55
C LEU A 276 -7.26 18.58 -1.38
N ALA A 277 -6.09 18.89 -0.82
CA ALA A 277 -4.81 18.74 -1.51
C ALA A 277 -4.52 17.28 -1.84
N ALA A 278 -4.98 16.35 -0.99
CA ALA A 278 -4.86 14.91 -1.22
C ALA A 278 -5.49 14.48 -2.56
N VAL A 279 -6.58 15.11 -3.00
CA VAL A 279 -7.26 14.83 -4.29
C VAL A 279 -6.66 15.66 -5.43
N LEU A 280 -6.44 16.95 -5.18
CA LEU A 280 -6.03 17.89 -6.22
C LEU A 280 -4.63 17.59 -6.77
N LEU A 281 -3.71 17.07 -5.94
CA LEU A 281 -2.35 16.75 -6.37
C LEU A 281 -2.31 15.61 -7.41
N PRO A 282 -2.77 14.38 -7.11
CA PRO A 282 -2.80 13.30 -8.10
C PRO A 282 -3.78 13.57 -9.24
N GLY A 283 -4.93 14.19 -8.95
CA GLY A 283 -5.93 14.57 -9.97
C GLY A 283 -5.39 15.61 -10.96
N GLY A 284 -4.70 16.62 -10.46
CA GLY A 284 -4.04 17.65 -11.28
C GLY A 284 -2.89 17.07 -12.10
N ALA A 285 -2.11 16.14 -11.56
CA ALA A 285 -1.07 15.45 -12.31
C ALA A 285 -1.65 14.57 -13.44
N LEU A 286 -2.72 13.81 -13.17
CA LEU A 286 -3.44 13.05 -14.19
C LEU A 286 -4.01 13.95 -15.29
N LEU A 287 -4.68 15.04 -14.91
CA LEU A 287 -5.19 16.03 -15.86
C LEU A 287 -4.05 16.63 -16.70
N GLY A 288 -2.94 16.99 -16.06
CA GLY A 288 -1.74 17.49 -16.73
C GLY A 288 -1.19 16.49 -17.74
N ALA A 289 -1.13 15.21 -17.41
CA ALA A 289 -0.71 14.17 -18.35
C ALA A 289 -1.67 14.02 -19.53
N VAL A 290 -2.99 14.02 -19.29
CA VAL A 290 -4.01 13.97 -20.36
C VAL A 290 -3.86 15.15 -21.31
N LEU A 291 -3.72 16.36 -20.77
CA LEU A 291 -3.51 17.58 -21.56
C LEU A 291 -2.19 17.52 -22.34
N ALA A 292 -1.10 17.11 -21.69
CA ALA A 292 0.21 16.97 -22.32
C ALA A 292 0.16 15.99 -23.52
N THR A 293 -0.47 14.83 -23.34
CA THR A 293 -0.57 13.82 -24.40
C THR A 293 -1.47 14.25 -25.55
N ASN A 294 -2.61 14.89 -25.26
CA ASN A 294 -3.54 15.34 -26.30
C ASN A 294 -2.95 16.50 -27.11
N LEU A 295 -2.39 17.52 -26.44
CA LEU A 295 -1.74 18.66 -27.12
C LEU A 295 -0.56 18.20 -27.97
N PHE A 296 0.27 17.29 -27.44
CA PHE A 296 1.37 16.71 -28.21
C PHE A 296 0.88 15.91 -29.42
N GLY A 297 -0.17 15.10 -29.24
CA GLY A 297 -0.79 14.31 -30.30
C GLY A 297 -1.35 15.16 -31.44
N ASP A 298 -2.14 16.19 -31.12
CA ASP A 298 -2.71 17.12 -32.10
C ASP A 298 -1.62 17.85 -32.87
N ALA A 299 -0.59 18.29 -32.15
CA ALA A 299 0.50 19.02 -32.77
C ALA A 299 1.38 18.11 -33.66
N LEU A 300 1.60 16.85 -33.26
CA LEU A 300 2.25 15.85 -34.08
C LEU A 300 1.43 15.55 -35.34
N ALA A 301 0.11 15.41 -35.21
CA ALA A 301 -0.80 15.17 -36.33
C ALA A 301 -0.85 16.36 -37.31
N ALA A 302 -0.97 17.58 -36.80
CA ALA A 302 -0.95 18.80 -37.61
C ALA A 302 0.37 18.94 -38.39
N ARG A 303 1.49 18.52 -37.79
CA ARG A 303 2.79 18.53 -38.47
C ARG A 303 2.94 17.37 -39.45
N ALA A 304 2.35 16.21 -39.16
CA ALA A 304 2.28 15.06 -40.06
C ALA A 304 1.46 15.35 -41.32
N GLN A 305 0.45 16.21 -41.25
CA GLN A 305 -0.31 16.65 -42.43
C GLN A 305 0.46 17.65 -43.30
N ARG A 306 1.36 18.47 -42.71
CA ARG A 306 2.13 19.51 -43.44
C ARG A 306 3.40 18.98 -44.10
N LEU A 307 3.96 17.89 -43.57
CA LEU A 307 5.11 17.21 -44.15
C LEU A 307 4.58 16.08 -45.03
N ASP A 308 5.08 15.98 -46.26
CA ASP A 308 4.82 14.82 -47.13
C ASP A 308 5.12 13.55 -46.31
N VAL A 309 4.09 12.78 -45.92
CA VAL A 309 4.19 11.72 -44.88
C VAL A 309 5.31 10.73 -45.21
N TYR A 310 5.63 10.58 -46.49
CA TYR A 310 6.77 9.85 -47.04
C TYR A 310 8.15 10.24 -46.47
N ARG A 311 8.34 11.48 -46.00
CA ARG A 311 9.61 11.97 -45.41
C ARG A 311 9.67 11.90 -43.88
N LEU A 312 8.53 11.71 -43.20
CA LEU A 312 8.46 11.54 -41.75
C LEU A 312 8.77 10.10 -41.32
N PHE A 313 8.42 9.13 -42.17
CA PHE A 313 8.60 7.71 -41.90
C PHE A 313 9.48 7.05 -42.96
N SER A 314 10.69 7.59 -43.18
CA SER A 314 11.73 6.74 -43.76
C SER A 314 11.87 5.49 -42.88
N ARG A 315 12.21 4.32 -43.46
CA ARG A 315 12.42 3.09 -42.68
C ARG A 315 13.30 3.37 -41.45
N ARG A 316 14.32 4.22 -41.61
CA ARG A 316 15.24 4.66 -40.54
C ARG A 316 14.55 5.42 -39.41
N GLN A 317 13.62 6.34 -39.71
CA GLN A 317 12.87 7.08 -38.67
C GLN A 317 11.82 6.20 -37.98
N LEU A 318 11.18 5.27 -38.70
CA LEU A 318 10.31 4.25 -38.10
C LEU A 318 11.09 3.34 -37.14
N PHE A 319 12.26 2.85 -37.58
CA PHE A 319 13.15 2.08 -36.72
C PHE A 319 13.71 2.91 -35.57
N ALA A 320 13.97 4.20 -35.75
CA ALA A 320 14.42 5.09 -34.68
C ALA A 320 13.31 5.41 -33.66
N LEU A 321 12.06 5.61 -34.10
CA LEU A 321 10.91 5.81 -33.21
C LEU A 321 10.51 4.53 -32.49
N ALA A 322 10.48 3.39 -33.19
CA ALA A 322 10.26 2.08 -32.59
C ALA A 322 11.41 1.74 -31.64
N GLY A 323 12.65 2.02 -32.05
CA GLY A 323 13.85 1.89 -31.22
C GLY A 323 13.76 2.78 -29.99
N LEU A 324 13.39 4.06 -30.13
CA LEU A 324 13.21 4.98 -29.00
C LEU A 324 12.08 4.52 -28.08
N ALA A 325 10.95 4.06 -28.63
CA ALA A 325 9.83 3.54 -27.84
C ALA A 325 10.21 2.25 -27.09
N VAL A 326 10.92 1.33 -27.75
CA VAL A 326 11.47 0.13 -27.13
C VAL A 326 12.55 0.49 -26.12
N THR A 327 13.39 1.49 -26.39
CA THR A 327 14.42 1.95 -25.47
C THR A 327 13.79 2.62 -24.27
N ILE A 328 12.75 3.45 -24.42
CA ILE A 328 11.97 4.00 -23.30
C ILE A 328 11.28 2.86 -22.54
N ALA A 329 10.66 1.90 -23.23
CA ALA A 329 10.02 0.76 -22.57
C ALA A 329 11.03 -0.12 -21.81
N LEU A 330 12.21 -0.36 -22.38
CA LEU A 330 13.31 -1.11 -21.76
C LEU A 330 13.99 -0.28 -20.66
N SER A 331 14.24 1.00 -20.86
CA SER A 331 14.82 1.88 -19.84
C SER A 331 13.87 2.05 -18.67
N VAL A 332 12.57 2.16 -18.90
CA VAL A 332 11.61 2.31 -17.79
C VAL A 332 11.19 0.94 -17.21
N GLY A 333 11.33 -0.16 -17.96
CA GLY A 333 11.10 -1.53 -17.45
C GLY A 333 12.32 -2.17 -16.78
N ALA A 334 13.53 -1.86 -17.24
CA ALA A 334 14.80 -2.41 -16.77
C ALA A 334 15.55 -1.47 -15.83
N TRP A 335 15.09 -0.22 -15.66
CA TRP A 335 15.65 0.61 -14.60
C TRP A 335 15.29 -0.04 -13.28
N PRO A 336 16.30 -0.43 -12.47
CA PRO A 336 16.05 -1.04 -11.18
C PRO A 336 15.04 -0.16 -10.44
N SER A 337 13.91 -0.74 -10.01
CA SER A 337 13.21 -0.16 -8.87
C SER A 337 14.27 0.11 -7.80
N ARG A 338 14.13 1.13 -6.95
CA ARG A 338 15.03 1.23 -5.78
C ARG A 338 15.06 -0.12 -5.03
N LEU A 339 13.90 -0.78 -5.02
CA LEU A 339 13.66 -2.17 -4.62
C LEU A 339 14.36 -3.28 -5.43
N ALA A 340 15.06 -3.06 -6.54
CA ALA A 340 15.52 -4.19 -7.38
C ALA A 340 16.61 -5.00 -6.67
N ALA A 341 17.57 -4.31 -6.04
CA ALA A 341 18.57 -4.95 -5.19
C ALA A 341 17.93 -5.69 -4.01
N GLU A 342 16.83 -5.15 -3.51
CA GLU A 342 16.04 -5.65 -2.38
C GLU A 342 15.16 -6.83 -2.77
N THR A 343 14.65 -6.84 -4.00
CA THR A 343 13.87 -7.93 -4.58
C THR A 343 14.78 -9.13 -4.81
N ASP A 344 15.99 -8.89 -5.33
CA ASP A 344 17.00 -9.93 -5.47
C ASP A 344 17.45 -10.46 -4.10
N TYR A 345 17.51 -9.59 -3.09
CA TYR A 345 17.78 -10.01 -1.72
C TYR A 345 16.61 -10.83 -1.13
N ALA A 346 15.37 -10.39 -1.31
CA ALA A 346 14.15 -11.03 -0.81
C ALA A 346 13.86 -12.38 -1.49
N ARG A 347 14.28 -12.58 -2.75
CA ARG A 347 14.24 -13.91 -3.41
C ARG A 347 15.07 -14.96 -2.69
N GLY A 348 16.02 -14.55 -1.86
CA GLY A 348 16.80 -15.46 -1.00
C GLY A 348 16.07 -15.89 0.27
N PHE A 349 14.86 -15.40 0.54
CA PHE A 349 14.06 -15.78 1.69
C PHE A 349 13.41 -17.15 1.47
N ASP A 350 13.75 -18.13 2.30
CA ASP A 350 13.19 -19.49 2.21
C ASP A 350 11.84 -19.56 2.93
N THR A 351 10.77 -19.23 2.19
CA THR A 351 9.40 -19.29 2.71
C THR A 351 8.99 -20.70 3.11
N GLY A 352 9.50 -21.72 2.42
CA GLY A 352 9.14 -23.12 2.70
C GLY A 352 9.69 -23.58 4.05
N ARG A 353 10.93 -23.22 4.36
CA ARG A 353 11.52 -23.48 5.68
C ARG A 353 10.84 -22.69 6.79
N ALA A 354 10.52 -21.42 6.56
CA ALA A 354 9.78 -20.61 7.53
C ALA A 354 8.40 -21.22 7.83
N GLU A 355 7.67 -21.67 6.81
CA GLU A 355 6.37 -22.32 6.97
C GLU A 355 6.46 -23.67 7.70
N ALA A 356 7.51 -24.45 7.43
CA ALA A 356 7.76 -25.71 8.13
C ALA A 356 8.06 -25.47 9.62
N LEU A 357 8.92 -24.50 9.95
CA LEU A 357 9.22 -24.16 11.34
C LEU A 357 8.00 -23.58 12.07
N ALA A 358 7.19 -22.76 11.40
CA ALA A 358 5.94 -22.24 11.95
C ALA A 358 4.97 -23.40 12.30
N ARG A 359 4.88 -24.40 11.42
CA ARG A 359 4.13 -25.65 11.69
C ARG A 359 4.68 -26.37 12.91
N ASP A 360 5.98 -26.61 12.97
CA ASP A 360 6.59 -27.34 14.08
C ASP A 360 6.29 -26.65 15.42
N LEU A 361 6.50 -25.33 15.49
CA LEU A 361 6.16 -24.52 16.67
C LEU A 361 4.67 -24.60 17.01
N ALA A 362 3.78 -24.52 16.01
CA ALA A 362 2.33 -24.61 16.20
C ALA A 362 1.86 -25.99 16.70
N THR A 363 2.55 -27.07 16.33
CA THR A 363 2.20 -28.44 16.78
C THR A 363 2.56 -28.73 18.23
N LEU A 364 3.46 -27.95 18.84
CA LEU A 364 3.80 -28.08 20.27
C LEU A 364 2.60 -27.82 21.20
N GLY A 365 1.55 -27.13 20.72
CA GLY A 365 0.41 -26.73 21.53
C GLY A 365 0.55 -25.30 22.10
N PRO A 366 -0.24 -24.93 23.12
CA PRO A 366 -0.15 -23.60 23.75
C PRO A 366 1.22 -23.41 24.42
N ARG A 367 2.05 -22.54 23.85
CA ARG A 367 3.38 -22.14 24.36
C ARG A 367 3.23 -21.04 25.40
N THR A 368 2.39 -21.25 26.40
CA THR A 368 2.18 -20.27 27.49
C THR A 368 3.47 -20.12 28.28
N ASN A 369 3.79 -18.89 28.71
CA ASN A 369 5.05 -18.64 29.40
C ASN A 369 5.24 -19.56 30.63
N GLY A 370 6.42 -20.18 30.74
CA GLY A 370 6.75 -21.15 31.79
C GLY A 370 6.21 -22.58 31.58
N SER A 371 5.54 -22.89 30.46
CA SER A 371 5.09 -24.25 30.15
C SER A 371 6.19 -25.11 29.50
N ALA A 372 5.99 -26.43 29.50
CA ALA A 372 6.93 -27.36 28.87
C ALA A 372 7.00 -27.16 27.34
N GLU A 373 5.88 -26.77 26.73
CA GLU A 373 5.77 -26.42 25.32
C GLU A 373 6.57 -25.15 25.00
N ALA A 374 6.53 -24.13 25.87
CA ALA A 374 7.32 -22.90 25.70
C ALA A 374 8.83 -23.15 25.85
N GLU A 375 9.24 -24.01 26.79
CA GLU A 375 10.64 -24.43 26.91
C GLU A 375 11.09 -25.24 25.68
N SER A 376 10.24 -26.15 25.18
CA SER A 376 10.52 -26.91 23.95
C SER A 376 10.65 -26.00 22.73
N ALA A 377 9.80 -24.98 22.62
CA ALA A 377 9.88 -23.95 21.58
C ALA A 377 11.19 -23.15 21.68
N SER A 378 11.60 -22.75 22.89
CA SER A 378 12.85 -22.04 23.12
C SER A 378 14.07 -22.87 22.71
N ALA A 379 14.07 -24.18 23.01
CA ALA A 379 15.14 -25.09 22.63
C ALA A 379 15.24 -25.26 21.11
N LEU A 380 14.09 -25.42 20.45
CA LEU A 380 14.00 -25.49 18.99
C LEU A 380 14.52 -24.19 18.35
N LEU A 381 14.09 -23.03 18.85
CA LEU A 381 14.54 -21.74 18.35
C LEU A 381 16.02 -21.49 18.61
N ALA A 382 16.56 -21.91 19.77
CA ALA A 382 17.99 -21.82 20.05
C ALA A 382 18.82 -22.65 19.07
N GLN A 383 18.34 -23.84 18.70
CA GLN A 383 18.98 -24.66 17.67
C GLN A 383 18.92 -23.99 16.30
N GLN A 384 17.75 -23.49 15.87
CA GLN A 384 17.57 -22.89 14.55
C GLN A 384 18.33 -21.56 14.41
N LEU A 385 18.32 -20.74 15.45
CA LEU A 385 19.03 -19.47 15.48
C LEU A 385 20.52 -19.63 15.75
N ASN A 386 21.02 -20.81 16.14
CA ASN A 386 22.35 -20.94 16.76
C ASN A 386 22.55 -19.87 17.86
N GLY A 387 21.55 -19.79 18.74
CA GLY A 387 21.41 -18.73 19.74
C GLY A 387 21.61 -19.25 21.16
N GLN A 388 21.94 -18.35 22.07
CA GLN A 388 22.04 -18.61 23.49
C GLN A 388 20.66 -18.47 24.16
N VAL A 389 20.31 -19.43 25.00
CA VAL A 389 19.12 -19.31 25.85
C VAL A 389 19.45 -18.47 27.08
N VAL A 390 18.70 -17.40 27.27
CA VAL A 390 18.84 -16.47 28.39
C VAL A 390 17.61 -16.56 29.27
N ARG A 391 17.80 -16.86 30.55
CA ARG A 391 16.71 -17.04 31.51
C ARG A 391 16.73 -15.96 32.59
N ALA A 392 15.55 -15.46 32.95
CA ALA A 392 15.35 -14.61 34.11
C ALA A 392 14.00 -14.88 34.77
N ARG A 393 13.80 -14.35 35.97
CA ARG A 393 12.50 -14.36 36.65
C ARG A 393 11.97 -12.95 36.68
N ASP A 394 10.69 -12.78 36.35
CA ASP A 394 9.98 -11.52 36.54
C ASP A 394 8.70 -11.78 37.36
N GLY A 395 8.35 -10.82 38.20
CA GLY A 395 7.12 -10.84 38.98
C GLY A 395 5.98 -10.32 38.12
N ALA A 396 5.46 -11.13 37.21
CA ALA A 396 4.32 -10.75 36.39
C ALA A 396 3.06 -10.67 37.27
N LYS A 397 2.36 -9.53 37.23
CA LYS A 397 1.01 -9.44 37.80
C LYS A 397 0.05 -10.25 36.93
N VAL A 398 -0.53 -11.28 37.52
CA VAL A 398 -1.56 -12.13 36.92
C VAL A 398 -2.90 -11.75 37.54
N VAL A 399 -3.91 -11.59 36.71
CA VAL A 399 -5.27 -11.30 37.19
C VAL A 399 -5.82 -12.56 37.85
N THR A 400 -6.18 -12.46 39.13
CA THR A 400 -6.73 -13.57 39.91
C THR A 400 -8.24 -13.51 39.95
N GLU A 401 -8.80 -12.31 40.05
CA GLU A 401 -10.24 -12.07 40.05
C GLU A 401 -10.57 -10.87 39.17
N SER A 402 -11.62 -11.00 38.37
CA SER A 402 -12.16 -9.88 37.60
C SER A 402 -13.67 -10.00 37.53
N GLU A 403 -14.37 -8.98 38.03
CA GLU A 403 -15.83 -8.90 37.99
C GLU A 403 -16.24 -7.51 37.50
N LEU A 404 -17.06 -7.48 36.45
CA LEU A 404 -17.82 -6.27 36.12
C LEU A 404 -19.26 -6.52 36.51
N ARG A 405 -19.81 -5.63 37.34
CA ARG A 405 -21.21 -5.60 37.71
C ARG A 405 -21.86 -4.36 37.13
N ILE A 406 -23.08 -4.51 36.64
CA ILE A 406 -23.86 -3.39 36.08
C ILE A 406 -25.18 -3.41 36.83
N GLY A 407 -25.60 -2.30 37.46
CA GLY A 407 -26.85 -2.26 38.25
C GLY A 407 -26.99 -3.37 39.31
N GLY A 408 -25.87 -3.84 39.88
CA GLY A 408 -25.85 -4.86 40.92
C GLY A 408 -25.83 -6.33 40.46
N LEU A 409 -25.95 -6.65 39.16
CA LEU A 409 -25.75 -8.02 38.66
C LEU A 409 -24.34 -8.17 38.06
N GLY A 410 -23.65 -9.26 38.43
CA GLY A 410 -22.32 -9.60 37.91
C GLY A 410 -22.37 -10.34 36.58
N LEU A 411 -21.40 -10.07 35.70
CA LEU A 411 -21.17 -10.90 34.52
C LEU A 411 -20.60 -12.28 34.92
N PRO A 412 -20.86 -13.35 34.13
CA PRO A 412 -20.31 -14.66 34.42
C PRO A 412 -18.78 -14.64 34.47
N ALA A 413 -18.19 -15.43 35.37
CA ALA A 413 -16.75 -15.52 35.54
C ALA A 413 -16.06 -15.87 34.22
N GLY A 414 -15.04 -15.09 33.83
CA GLY A 414 -14.32 -15.24 32.57
C GLY A 414 -14.98 -14.57 31.34
N ALA A 415 -16.14 -13.92 31.49
CA ALA A 415 -16.75 -13.13 30.42
C ALA A 415 -16.01 -11.80 30.15
N VAL A 416 -15.11 -11.41 31.05
CA VAL A 416 -14.33 -10.18 30.97
C VAL A 416 -12.86 -10.56 30.93
N THR A 417 -12.15 -10.11 29.89
CA THR A 417 -10.70 -10.22 29.80
C THR A 417 -10.09 -8.90 30.28
N VAL A 418 -9.31 -8.94 31.35
CA VAL A 418 -8.68 -7.72 31.87
C VAL A 418 -7.50 -7.32 30.97
N LEU A 419 -7.45 -6.04 30.60
CA LEU A 419 -6.42 -5.46 29.73
C LEU A 419 -5.41 -4.58 30.47
N SER A 420 -5.68 -4.22 31.73
CA SER A 420 -4.80 -3.43 32.61
C SER A 420 -4.44 -4.21 33.88
N ILE A 421 -3.18 -4.18 34.31
CA ILE A 421 -2.63 -5.04 35.39
C ILE A 421 -2.64 -4.41 36.78
N ASP A 422 -3.32 -3.27 36.96
CA ASP A 422 -3.45 -2.70 38.28
C ASP A 422 -4.77 -3.08 38.93
N ASP A 423 -4.71 -3.31 40.25
CA ASP A 423 -5.90 -3.52 41.05
C ASP A 423 -6.84 -2.33 40.86
N ALA A 424 -8.09 -2.62 40.55
CA ALA A 424 -9.09 -1.61 40.29
C ALA A 424 -10.34 -1.94 41.09
N ASP A 425 -10.81 -0.97 41.87
CA ASP A 425 -12.12 -1.00 42.51
C ASP A 425 -12.80 0.32 42.21
N LEU A 426 -13.54 0.34 41.10
CA LEU A 426 -14.07 1.55 40.50
C LEU A 426 -15.58 1.43 40.34
N SER A 427 -16.28 2.52 40.65
CA SER A 427 -17.73 2.66 40.42
C SER A 427 -18.03 3.92 39.60
N GLY A 428 -19.09 3.89 38.81
CA GLY A 428 -19.55 5.04 38.04
C GLY A 428 -20.65 4.68 37.03
N PRO A 429 -21.23 5.67 36.34
CA PRO A 429 -22.18 5.41 35.28
C PRO A 429 -21.51 4.65 34.12
N LEU A 430 -22.24 3.71 33.51
CA LEU A 430 -21.78 2.99 32.34
C LEU A 430 -22.22 3.74 31.08
N VAL A 431 -21.28 4.26 30.30
CA VAL A 431 -21.58 5.13 29.15
C VAL A 431 -20.97 4.56 27.88
N TYR A 432 -21.82 4.28 26.90
CA TYR A 432 -21.39 3.93 25.55
C TYR A 432 -21.03 5.17 24.74
N ILE A 433 -19.92 5.11 24.01
CA ILE A 433 -19.45 6.19 23.14
C ILE A 433 -18.99 5.63 21.80
N ASP A 434 -19.45 6.24 20.71
CA ASP A 434 -18.86 6.04 19.39
C ASP A 434 -17.49 6.72 19.36
N VAL A 435 -16.42 5.96 19.06
CA VAL A 435 -15.05 6.46 19.01
C VAL A 435 -14.90 7.69 18.11
N THR A 436 -15.71 7.81 17.04
CA THR A 436 -15.69 8.97 16.15
C THR A 436 -16.10 10.28 16.84
N SER A 437 -16.92 10.21 17.89
CA SER A 437 -17.35 11.38 18.67
C SER A 437 -16.25 11.96 19.54
N LEU A 438 -15.22 11.17 19.89
CA LEU A 438 -14.10 11.60 20.73
C LEU A 438 -13.11 12.50 19.98
N PHE A 439 -13.17 12.55 18.64
CA PHE A 439 -12.36 13.46 17.83
C PHE A 439 -12.92 14.89 17.77
N GLY A 440 -14.12 15.13 18.32
CA GLY A 440 -14.73 16.45 18.49
C GLY A 440 -14.62 16.98 19.94
N GLN A 441 -15.68 17.63 20.43
CA GLN A 441 -15.82 17.92 21.87
C GLN A 441 -16.22 16.64 22.61
N THR A 442 -15.44 16.25 23.62
CA THR A 442 -15.74 15.07 24.43
C THR A 442 -17.07 15.28 25.16
N PRO A 443 -18.00 14.31 25.15
CA PRO A 443 -19.29 14.46 25.83
C PRO A 443 -19.10 14.71 27.34
N ALA A 444 -19.92 15.58 27.94
CA ALA A 444 -19.87 15.83 29.39
C ALA A 444 -20.20 14.57 30.23
N GLN A 445 -20.91 13.61 29.62
CA GLN A 445 -21.31 12.34 30.22
C GLN A 445 -20.14 11.39 30.52
N VAL A 446 -18.92 11.71 30.06
CA VAL A 446 -17.72 10.87 30.23
C VAL A 446 -17.05 11.03 31.59
N SER A 447 -17.17 12.20 32.21
CA SER A 447 -16.53 12.46 33.51
C SER A 447 -17.12 11.56 34.59
N GLY A 448 -16.24 10.85 35.29
CA GLY A 448 -16.59 9.87 36.31
C GLY A 448 -17.15 8.54 35.78
N ALA A 449 -17.25 8.34 34.47
CA ALA A 449 -17.91 7.16 33.87
C ALA A 449 -16.96 5.97 33.64
N ILE A 450 -17.54 4.77 33.62
CA ILE A 450 -16.95 3.58 32.98
C ILE A 450 -17.40 3.60 31.52
N VAL A 451 -16.45 3.76 30.60
CA VAL A 451 -16.75 4.04 29.20
C VAL A 451 -16.71 2.75 28.38
N VAL A 452 -17.82 2.42 27.74
CA VAL A 452 -17.94 1.32 26.78
C VAL A 452 -17.64 1.84 25.38
N LEU A 453 -16.69 1.21 24.71
CA LEU A 453 -16.28 1.54 23.35
C LEU A 453 -16.56 0.35 22.44
N ASP A 454 -17.23 0.62 21.31
CA ASP A 454 -17.12 -0.29 20.17
C ASP A 454 -15.85 0.04 19.36
N ARG A 455 -15.37 -0.95 18.59
CA ARG A 455 -14.47 -0.75 17.46
C ARG A 455 -13.18 -0.01 17.78
N LEU A 456 -12.37 -0.63 18.62
CA LEU A 456 -11.02 -0.16 18.91
C LEU A 456 -10.01 -0.82 17.96
N SER A 457 -9.52 -0.06 16.97
CA SER A 457 -8.26 -0.45 16.34
C SER A 457 -7.10 -0.12 17.29
N PRO A 458 -6.04 -0.95 17.33
CA PRO A 458 -4.90 -0.75 18.23
C PRO A 458 -4.17 0.59 18.07
N GLY A 459 -4.21 1.20 16.88
CA GLY A 459 -3.63 2.52 16.63
C GLY A 459 -4.46 3.71 17.16
N ILE A 460 -5.77 3.51 17.36
CA ILE A 460 -6.69 4.56 17.84
C ILE A 460 -6.78 4.58 19.38
N LEU A 461 -6.53 3.43 20.01
CA LEU A 461 -6.58 3.23 21.46
C LEU A 461 -5.71 4.22 22.26
N GLY A 462 -4.48 4.52 21.81
CA GLY A 462 -3.60 5.46 22.50
C GLY A 462 -4.16 6.89 22.53
N ASN A 463 -4.65 7.38 21.38
CA ASN A 463 -5.24 8.72 21.26
C ASN A 463 -6.58 8.82 21.99
N VAL A 464 -7.39 7.76 21.97
CA VAL A 464 -8.66 7.68 22.69
C VAL A 464 -8.42 7.66 24.19
N ALA A 465 -7.47 6.85 24.67
CA ALA A 465 -7.18 6.74 26.09
C ALA A 465 -6.71 8.07 26.69
N GLN A 466 -5.83 8.82 26.02
CA GLN A 466 -5.42 10.16 26.50
C GLN A 466 -6.59 11.14 26.58
N ARG A 467 -7.52 11.09 25.62
CA ARG A 467 -8.72 11.94 25.64
C ARG A 467 -9.71 11.56 26.73
N LEU A 468 -9.85 10.27 27.01
CA LEU A 468 -10.70 9.77 28.09
C LEU A 468 -10.13 10.14 29.46
N VAL A 469 -8.81 10.07 29.63
CA VAL A 469 -8.13 10.59 30.84
C VAL A 469 -8.37 12.09 30.99
N ALA A 470 -8.17 12.87 29.92
CA ALA A 470 -8.41 14.32 29.96
C ALA A 470 -9.89 14.68 30.22
N ALA A 471 -10.81 13.77 29.92
CA ALA A 471 -12.24 13.90 30.19
C ALA A 471 -12.67 13.24 31.51
N ASP A 472 -11.72 12.85 32.37
CA ASP A 472 -11.95 12.29 33.70
C ASP A 472 -12.74 10.96 33.70
N ALA A 473 -12.56 10.13 32.67
CA ALA A 473 -13.11 8.77 32.66
C ALA A 473 -12.42 7.88 33.71
N ARG A 474 -13.16 6.94 34.31
CA ARG A 474 -12.63 6.04 35.36
C ARG A 474 -12.06 4.74 34.82
N ALA A 475 -12.72 4.13 33.85
CA ALA A 475 -12.30 2.86 33.26
C ALA A 475 -12.83 2.72 31.82
N VAL A 476 -12.27 1.77 31.07
CA VAL A 476 -12.64 1.48 29.69
C VAL A 476 -13.09 0.03 29.55
N VAL A 477 -14.18 -0.19 28.82
CA VAL A 477 -14.71 -1.49 28.43
C VAL A 477 -14.70 -1.58 26.91
N ALA A 478 -13.86 -2.44 26.35
CA ALA A 478 -13.78 -2.71 24.92
C ALA A 478 -14.70 -3.89 24.53
N LEU A 479 -15.54 -3.70 23.52
CA LEU A 479 -16.42 -4.76 23.00
C LEU A 479 -15.77 -5.49 21.83
N ASP A 480 -15.59 -6.83 21.90
CA ASP A 480 -15.26 -7.77 20.81
C ASP A 480 -14.16 -7.38 19.78
N THR A 481 -13.38 -6.33 20.01
CA THR A 481 -12.68 -5.65 18.91
C THR A 481 -11.18 -5.59 19.04
N ILE A 482 -10.62 -5.89 20.22
CA ILE A 482 -9.17 -5.99 20.38
C ILE A 482 -8.78 -7.45 20.17
N PRO A 483 -8.07 -7.81 19.08
CA PRO A 483 -7.52 -9.15 18.92
C PRO A 483 -6.59 -9.41 20.10
N GLN A 484 -6.66 -10.59 20.71
CA GLN A 484 -5.89 -10.87 21.93
C GLN A 484 -4.37 -10.69 21.76
N ASN A 485 -3.88 -10.78 20.53
CA ASN A 485 -2.49 -10.52 20.17
C ASN A 485 -2.04 -9.07 20.44
N TYR A 486 -2.97 -8.11 20.48
CA TYR A 486 -2.73 -6.72 20.87
C TYR A 486 -2.79 -6.48 22.39
N LEU A 487 -3.06 -7.52 23.17
CA LEU A 487 -3.05 -7.48 24.64
C LEU A 487 -1.66 -7.75 25.23
N ARG A 488 -0.65 -7.90 24.37
CA ARG A 488 0.77 -7.84 24.76
C ARG A 488 1.05 -6.43 25.28
N GLY A 489 1.12 -6.23 26.60
CA GLY A 489 1.33 -4.89 27.16
C GLY A 489 0.15 -4.30 27.90
N SER A 490 -0.28 -4.94 28.99
CA SER A 490 -1.00 -4.26 30.06
C SER A 490 -0.06 -3.23 30.71
N GLY A 491 -0.19 -1.98 30.27
CA GLY A 491 0.69 -0.87 30.66
C GLY A 491 0.62 0.34 29.71
N LEU A 492 0.04 0.15 28.52
CA LEU A 492 -0.22 1.25 27.56
C LEU A 492 -1.51 2.02 27.87
N TYR A 493 -2.32 1.55 28.82
CA TYR A 493 -3.60 2.17 29.16
C TYR A 493 -3.45 3.00 30.44
N PRO A 494 -3.58 4.34 30.36
CA PRO A 494 -3.58 5.19 31.54
C PRO A 494 -4.84 5.02 32.43
N LEU A 495 -5.80 4.20 32.00
CA LEU A 495 -7.01 3.84 32.75
C LEU A 495 -7.13 2.30 32.85
N PRO A 496 -7.72 1.76 33.93
CA PRO A 496 -8.13 0.37 33.97
C PRO A 496 -9.03 0.02 32.78
N ALA A 497 -8.64 -1.02 32.04
CA ALA A 497 -9.29 -1.40 30.80
C ALA A 497 -9.63 -2.89 30.83
N VAL A 498 -10.83 -3.23 30.36
CA VAL A 498 -11.31 -4.60 30.23
C VAL A 498 -11.96 -4.83 28.87
N GLN A 499 -11.93 -6.05 28.37
CA GLN A 499 -12.61 -6.49 27.16
C GLN A 499 -13.75 -7.43 27.51
N MET A 500 -14.88 -7.32 26.82
CA MET A 500 -15.99 -8.27 26.97
C MET A 500 -16.65 -8.57 25.63
N PRO A 501 -17.34 -9.72 25.51
CA PRO A 501 -18.19 -9.99 24.38
C PRO A 501 -19.38 -9.03 24.29
N THR A 502 -19.66 -8.53 23.09
CA THR A 502 -20.85 -7.73 22.76
C THR A 502 -22.11 -8.51 23.10
N ALA A 503 -22.11 -9.82 22.87
CA ALA A 503 -23.20 -10.71 23.25
C ALA A 503 -23.45 -10.70 24.77
N ALA A 504 -22.39 -10.68 25.59
CA ALA A 504 -22.51 -10.63 27.05
C ALA A 504 -23.13 -9.30 27.50
N LEU A 505 -22.72 -8.17 26.91
CA LEU A 505 -23.32 -6.87 27.19
C LEU A 505 -24.80 -6.80 26.75
N THR A 506 -25.12 -7.37 25.59
CA THR A 506 -26.48 -7.32 25.01
C THR A 506 -27.47 -8.12 25.84
N VAL A 507 -27.09 -9.32 26.28
CA VAL A 507 -27.91 -10.15 27.18
C VAL A 507 -28.19 -9.41 28.48
N PHE A 508 -27.17 -8.70 28.99
CA PHE A 508 -27.24 -7.98 30.25
C PHE A 508 -28.19 -6.77 30.20
N LEU A 509 -28.11 -5.97 29.14
CA LEU A 509 -28.90 -4.74 29.05
C LEU A 509 -30.39 -4.97 28.73
N HIS A 510 -30.81 -6.21 28.44
CA HIS A 510 -32.20 -6.59 28.05
C HIS A 510 -32.81 -5.70 26.95
N ARG A 511 -31.95 -4.96 26.25
CA ARG A 511 -32.20 -4.13 25.10
C ARG A 511 -31.32 -4.73 24.03
N SER A 512 -31.86 -4.97 22.84
CA SER A 512 -31.01 -4.97 21.65
C SER A 512 -30.18 -3.70 21.77
N LEU A 513 -28.84 -3.79 21.84
CA LEU A 513 -28.01 -2.60 21.63
C LEU A 513 -28.67 -1.89 20.45
N PRO A 514 -29.10 -0.62 20.60
CA PRO A 514 -29.83 0.05 19.53
C PRO A 514 -29.08 -0.18 18.24
N ASP A 515 -29.76 -0.23 17.10
CA ASP A 515 -29.08 -0.32 15.81
C ASP A 515 -28.32 1.02 15.60
N LEU A 516 -27.19 1.15 16.31
CA LEU A 516 -26.38 2.35 16.52
C LEU A 516 -25.73 2.79 15.19
N GLN A 517 -25.91 1.99 14.14
CA GLN A 517 -25.64 2.37 12.76
C GLN A 517 -26.61 3.46 12.23
N THR A 518 -27.79 3.61 12.85
CA THR A 518 -28.87 4.49 12.36
C THR A 518 -29.21 5.67 13.27
N GLN A 519 -28.79 5.63 14.55
CA GLN A 519 -29.00 6.75 15.48
C GLN A 519 -27.76 7.63 15.53
N HIS A 520 -27.88 8.88 15.08
CA HIS A 520 -26.86 9.94 15.16
C HIS A 520 -26.49 10.38 16.59
N SER A 521 -26.81 9.59 17.61
CA SER A 521 -26.57 9.87 19.02
C SER A 521 -25.15 9.46 19.40
N ARG A 522 -24.29 10.45 19.60
CA ARG A 522 -22.83 10.34 19.76
C ARG A 522 -22.35 9.73 21.10
N SER A 523 -23.22 9.60 22.10
CA SER A 523 -22.96 8.90 23.37
C SER A 523 -24.29 8.51 24.06
N VAL A 524 -24.32 7.40 24.78
CA VAL A 524 -25.53 6.87 25.45
C VAL A 524 -25.17 6.30 26.82
N THR A 525 -25.81 6.76 27.88
CA THR A 525 -25.72 6.11 29.20
C THR A 525 -26.48 4.78 29.18
N LEU A 526 -25.76 3.68 29.42
CA LEU A 526 -26.29 2.32 29.42
C LEU A 526 -26.81 1.91 30.81
N ALA A 527 -26.17 2.37 31.88
CA ALA A 527 -26.58 2.15 33.27
C ALA A 527 -26.12 3.30 34.16
N ASP A 528 -26.90 3.63 35.19
CA ASP A 528 -26.57 4.71 36.14
C ASP A 528 -25.43 4.32 37.09
N GLU A 529 -25.24 3.01 37.31
CA GLU A 529 -24.18 2.48 38.18
C GLU A 529 -23.62 1.18 37.59
N ALA A 530 -22.30 1.12 37.46
CA ALA A 530 -21.51 -0.06 37.19
C ALA A 530 -20.26 -0.06 38.08
N THR A 531 -19.84 -1.27 38.48
CA THR A 531 -18.65 -1.48 39.31
C THR A 531 -17.69 -2.42 38.61
N LEU A 532 -16.44 -2.01 38.47
CA LEU A 532 -15.35 -2.83 37.96
C LEU A 532 -14.43 -3.22 39.11
N HIS A 533 -14.37 -4.51 39.40
CA HIS A 533 -13.45 -5.11 40.36
C HIS A 533 -12.39 -5.92 39.62
N VAL A 534 -11.11 -5.60 39.85
CA VAL A 534 -9.96 -6.33 39.32
C VAL A 534 -8.98 -6.54 40.48
N ARG A 535 -8.63 -7.80 40.72
CA ARG A 535 -7.57 -8.22 41.63
C ARG A 535 -6.45 -8.87 40.84
N THR A 536 -5.23 -8.48 41.18
CA THR A 536 -4.01 -9.03 40.60
C THR A 536 -3.12 -9.61 41.68
N GLU A 537 -2.44 -10.70 41.36
CA GLU A 537 -1.42 -11.31 42.20
C GLU A 537 -0.10 -11.35 41.42
N SER A 538 0.99 -10.99 42.08
CA SER A 538 2.33 -11.15 41.50
C SER A 538 2.71 -12.63 41.53
N ARG A 539 2.76 -13.26 40.35
CA ARG A 539 3.26 -14.61 40.19
C ARG A 539 4.63 -14.55 39.52
N GLU A 540 5.65 -15.13 40.16
CA GLU A 540 6.93 -15.31 39.49
C GLU A 540 6.77 -16.22 38.28
N THR A 541 7.19 -15.72 37.13
CA THR A 541 7.24 -16.50 35.89
C THR A 541 8.67 -16.55 35.38
N LEU A 542 9.03 -17.69 34.78
CA LEU A 542 10.31 -17.86 34.12
C LEU A 542 10.21 -17.22 32.73
N ILE A 543 11.08 -16.25 32.46
CA ILE A 543 11.30 -15.70 31.13
C ILE A 543 12.47 -16.46 30.51
N THR A 544 12.31 -16.91 29.27
CA THR A 544 13.30 -17.68 28.53
C THR A 544 13.44 -17.06 27.15
N ASN A 545 14.38 -16.14 26.96
CA ASN A 545 14.67 -15.59 25.64
C ASN A 545 15.70 -16.44 24.90
N VAL A 546 15.68 -16.38 23.57
CA VAL A 546 16.74 -16.92 22.72
C VAL A 546 17.40 -15.76 22.00
N VAL A 547 18.69 -15.56 22.22
CA VAL A 547 19.44 -14.42 21.68
C VAL A 547 20.53 -14.92 20.73
N THR A 548 20.66 -14.30 19.56
CA THR A 548 21.77 -14.53 18.64
C THR A 548 22.30 -13.20 18.10
N HIS A 549 23.61 -13.03 18.11
CA HIS A 549 24.29 -11.86 17.56
C HIS A 549 24.83 -12.19 16.17
N ILE A 550 24.64 -11.26 15.23
CA ILE A 550 25.03 -11.41 13.83
C ILE A 550 25.80 -10.16 13.41
N GLY A 551 27.05 -10.36 12.99
CA GLY A 551 27.96 -9.31 12.59
C GLY A 551 29.25 -9.34 13.41
N VAL A 552 30.18 -8.45 13.09
CA VAL A 552 31.40 -8.26 13.87
C VAL A 552 31.15 -7.11 14.83
N SER A 553 31.29 -7.37 16.14
CA SER A 553 31.20 -6.35 17.18
C SER A 553 32.33 -5.33 17.01
N LEU A 554 31.98 -4.12 16.59
CA LEU A 554 32.91 -3.02 16.35
C LEU A 554 32.30 -1.75 16.94
N GLU A 555 32.98 -1.07 17.88
CA GLU A 555 32.51 0.11 18.64
C GLU A 555 31.92 1.27 17.79
N SER A 556 32.18 1.32 16.49
CA SER A 556 31.63 2.34 15.58
C SER A 556 30.37 1.96 14.77
N ARG A 557 29.94 0.68 14.77
CA ARG A 557 28.80 0.21 13.95
C ARG A 557 27.43 0.44 14.61
N PRO A 558 26.37 0.76 13.85
CA PRO A 558 25.02 0.87 14.42
C PRO A 558 24.48 -0.51 14.82
N LEU A 559 23.75 -0.57 15.94
CA LEU A 559 23.09 -1.79 16.43
C LEU A 559 21.59 -1.75 16.13
N VAL A 560 21.04 -2.87 15.67
CA VAL A 560 19.60 -3.07 15.54
C VAL A 560 19.18 -4.39 16.19
N ILE A 561 18.11 -4.33 16.97
CA ILE A 561 17.49 -5.52 17.54
C ILE A 561 16.34 -5.96 16.63
N ILE A 562 16.28 -7.23 16.28
CA ILE A 562 15.13 -7.84 15.61
C ILE A 562 14.52 -8.84 16.57
N THR A 563 13.26 -8.69 16.93
CA THR A 563 12.62 -9.50 17.96
C THR A 563 11.31 -10.10 17.49
N ALA A 564 11.01 -11.32 17.93
CA ALA A 564 9.74 -11.98 17.67
C ALA A 564 9.33 -12.80 18.89
N SER A 565 8.11 -12.61 19.39
CA SER A 565 7.62 -13.49 20.44
C SER A 565 7.21 -14.84 19.88
N TYR A 566 7.53 -15.88 20.63
CA TYR A 566 7.16 -17.25 20.31
C TYR A 566 6.11 -17.82 21.29
N ASP A 567 5.87 -17.14 22.41
CA ASP A 567 4.88 -17.54 23.42
C ASP A 567 3.44 -17.33 22.95
N SER A 568 2.47 -17.99 23.57
CA SER A 568 1.04 -17.84 23.25
C SER A 568 0.25 -17.33 24.45
N ALA A 569 -0.87 -16.64 24.18
CA ALA A 569 -1.77 -16.15 25.21
C ALA A 569 -2.31 -17.32 26.09
N PRO A 570 -2.44 -17.13 27.41
CA PRO A 570 -3.07 -18.10 28.28
C PRO A 570 -4.53 -18.36 27.89
N GLY A 571 -4.93 -19.64 27.83
CA GLY A 571 -6.33 -20.02 27.61
C GLY A 571 -6.85 -19.87 26.18
N VAL A 572 -6.02 -19.43 25.23
CA VAL A 572 -6.43 -19.23 23.83
C VAL A 572 -5.61 -20.08 22.88
N ASN A 573 -6.31 -20.72 21.94
CA ASN A 573 -5.75 -21.64 20.97
C ASN A 573 -5.08 -20.91 19.79
N THR A 574 -4.27 -19.88 20.06
CA THR A 574 -3.48 -19.14 19.04
C THR A 574 -2.23 -19.94 18.67
N ARG A 575 -2.41 -21.11 18.04
CA ARG A 575 -1.28 -22.01 17.72
C ARG A 575 -0.29 -21.36 16.74
N TRP A 576 -0.82 -20.58 15.78
CA TRP A 576 -0.09 -20.08 14.62
C TRP A 576 0.50 -18.69 14.79
N ASP A 577 -0.16 -17.81 15.54
CA ASP A 577 0.12 -16.38 15.57
C ASP A 577 1.60 -16.07 15.88
N SER A 578 2.05 -16.37 17.10
CA SER A 578 3.45 -16.17 17.50
C SER A 578 4.43 -17.18 16.87
N ALA A 579 3.93 -18.35 16.44
CA ALA A 579 4.75 -19.36 15.79
C ALA A 579 5.25 -18.88 14.42
N THR A 580 4.38 -18.22 13.66
CA THR A 580 4.72 -17.67 12.35
C THR A 580 5.72 -16.54 12.48
N ALA A 581 5.53 -15.66 13.48
CA ALA A 581 6.45 -14.58 13.79
C ALA A 581 7.87 -15.08 14.14
N ALA A 582 7.96 -16.07 15.04
CA ALA A 582 9.23 -16.66 15.44
C ALA A 582 9.92 -17.40 14.28
N ALA A 583 9.16 -18.10 13.43
CA ALA A 583 9.72 -18.76 12.25
C ALA A 583 10.30 -17.78 11.23
N VAL A 584 9.69 -16.60 11.11
CA VAL A 584 10.15 -15.55 10.21
C VAL A 584 11.38 -14.86 10.76
N LEU A 585 11.48 -14.68 12.07
CA LEU A 585 12.73 -14.25 12.70
C LEU A 585 13.90 -15.16 12.29
N VAL A 586 13.71 -16.48 12.32
CA VAL A 586 14.74 -17.44 11.89
C VAL A 586 15.11 -17.24 10.42
N ALA A 587 14.12 -17.15 9.52
CA ALA A 587 14.37 -16.97 8.10
C ALA A 587 15.06 -15.63 7.78
N VAL A 588 14.69 -14.57 8.50
CA VAL A 588 15.34 -13.25 8.49
C VAL A 588 16.81 -13.38 8.90
N VAL A 589 17.08 -14.04 10.03
CA VAL A 589 18.43 -14.25 10.57
C VAL A 589 19.31 -15.04 9.60
N ASP A 590 18.79 -16.14 9.05
CA ASP A 590 19.50 -16.95 8.06
C ASP A 590 19.88 -16.12 6.84
N ARG A 591 18.97 -15.25 6.41
CA ARG A 591 19.22 -14.38 5.26
C ARG A 591 20.30 -13.34 5.56
N VAL A 592 20.25 -12.68 6.73
CA VAL A 592 21.27 -11.72 7.17
C VAL A 592 22.65 -12.38 7.30
N ARG A 593 22.72 -13.66 7.70
CA ARG A 593 23.98 -14.41 7.75
C ARG A 593 24.59 -14.63 6.36
N VAL A 594 23.75 -14.96 5.37
CA VAL A 594 24.20 -15.20 3.99
C VAL A 594 24.60 -13.90 3.29
N ALA A 595 23.91 -12.80 3.57
CA ALA A 595 24.17 -11.50 2.99
C ALA A 595 24.24 -10.43 4.09
N PRO A 596 25.41 -10.29 4.76
CA PRO A 596 25.57 -9.41 5.91
C PRO A 596 25.24 -7.96 5.61
N LEU A 597 24.60 -7.32 6.57
CA LEU A 597 24.31 -5.89 6.55
C LEU A 597 25.50 -5.07 7.04
N ASP A 598 25.53 -3.79 6.66
CA ASP A 598 26.50 -2.81 7.18
C ASP A 598 26.07 -2.25 8.55
N LEU A 599 25.62 -3.14 9.43
CA LEU A 599 25.14 -2.89 10.79
C LEU A 599 25.21 -4.18 11.61
N GLU A 600 25.23 -4.05 12.94
CA GLU A 600 25.14 -5.21 13.85
C GLU A 600 23.68 -5.55 14.12
N VAL A 601 23.34 -6.83 14.05
CA VAL A 601 22.00 -7.35 14.31
C VAL A 601 22.01 -8.24 15.53
N GLU A 602 21.19 -7.92 16.51
CA GLU A 602 20.87 -8.82 17.62
C GLU A 602 19.45 -9.36 17.43
N ALA A 603 19.33 -10.64 17.15
CA ALA A 603 18.03 -11.29 16.97
C ALA A 603 17.60 -11.98 18.27
N VAL A 604 16.39 -11.65 18.73
CA VAL A 604 15.85 -12.09 20.02
C VAL A 604 14.49 -12.76 19.83
N ALA A 605 14.41 -14.06 20.07
CA ALA A 605 13.13 -14.74 20.21
C ALA A 605 12.67 -14.58 21.66
N THR A 606 11.58 -13.85 21.88
CA THR A 606 11.11 -13.45 23.21
C THR A 606 10.04 -14.39 23.76
N SER A 607 10.09 -14.61 25.08
CA SER A 607 9.00 -15.23 25.84
C SER A 607 8.34 -14.20 26.75
N ALA A 608 7.16 -14.51 27.28
CA ALA A 608 6.44 -13.65 28.23
C ALA A 608 6.05 -12.27 27.66
N ASP A 609 5.89 -12.12 26.35
CA ASP A 609 5.50 -10.84 25.76
C ASP A 609 4.02 -10.51 26.03
N PHE A 610 3.21 -11.54 26.27
CA PHE A 610 1.85 -11.38 26.81
C PHE A 610 1.84 -10.91 28.28
N GLN A 611 3.00 -10.89 28.96
CA GLN A 611 3.15 -10.41 30.34
C GLN A 611 3.83 -9.04 30.37
N ASN A 612 3.20 -8.08 29.68
CA ASN A 612 3.74 -6.73 29.53
C ASN A 612 5.16 -6.72 28.92
N TRP A 613 5.34 -7.39 27.78
CA TRP A 613 6.62 -7.37 27.04
C TRP A 613 7.82 -7.82 27.88
N ALA A 614 7.64 -8.72 28.84
CA ALA A 614 8.69 -9.02 29.82
C ALA A 614 9.96 -9.59 29.16
N GLY A 615 9.81 -10.42 28.12
CA GLY A 615 10.93 -10.91 27.32
C GLY A 615 11.69 -9.79 26.65
N LEU A 616 10.99 -8.89 25.94
CA LEU A 616 11.64 -7.73 25.32
C LEU A 616 12.30 -6.80 26.35
N ARG A 617 11.63 -6.54 27.48
CA ARG A 617 12.19 -5.73 28.59
C ARG A 617 13.49 -6.33 29.10
N LEU A 618 13.53 -7.65 29.29
CA LEU A 618 14.74 -8.37 29.71
C LEU A 618 15.86 -8.21 28.69
N ALA A 619 15.57 -8.37 27.39
CA ALA A 619 16.57 -8.23 26.34
C ALA A 619 17.16 -6.81 26.31
N LEU A 620 16.32 -5.78 26.38
CA LEU A 620 16.77 -4.39 26.41
C LEU A 620 17.54 -4.03 27.69
N ALA A 621 17.18 -4.64 28.82
CA ALA A 621 17.88 -4.43 30.09
C ALA A 621 19.30 -5.03 30.07
N GLN A 622 19.52 -6.09 29.29
CA GLN A 622 20.81 -6.78 29.15
C GLN A 622 21.80 -6.06 28.22
N LEU A 623 21.34 -5.10 27.42
CA LEU A 623 22.24 -4.26 26.63
C LEU A 623 23.20 -3.50 27.54
N ASP A 624 24.49 -3.56 27.20
CA ASP A 624 25.50 -2.79 27.90
C ASP A 624 25.39 -1.29 27.60
N ARG A 625 26.20 -0.47 28.28
CA ARG A 625 26.12 0.99 28.14
C ARG A 625 26.55 1.49 26.76
N ALA A 626 27.45 0.76 26.08
CA ALA A 626 27.95 1.12 24.76
C ALA A 626 26.90 0.79 23.68
N ASP A 627 26.29 -0.39 23.75
CA ASP A 627 25.24 -0.87 22.85
C ASP A 627 23.98 -0.01 22.95
N ARG A 628 23.60 0.44 24.15
CA ARG A 628 22.50 1.42 24.31
C ARG A 628 22.76 2.74 23.59
N GLY A 629 24.01 3.19 23.52
CA GLY A 629 24.39 4.42 22.81
C GLY A 629 24.39 4.29 21.29
N ARG A 630 24.46 3.05 20.79
CA ARG A 630 24.52 2.70 19.36
C ARG A 630 23.23 2.11 18.81
N LEU A 631 22.30 1.72 19.68
CA LEU A 631 21.00 1.15 19.31
C LEU A 631 20.23 2.16 18.46
N GLN A 632 20.01 1.81 17.20
CA GLN A 632 19.33 2.67 16.23
C GLN A 632 17.86 2.30 16.06
N ALA A 633 17.49 1.03 16.25
CA ALA A 633 16.12 0.55 16.05
C ALA A 633 15.83 -0.78 16.78
N VAL A 634 14.56 -1.03 17.06
CA VAL A 634 14.02 -2.31 17.53
C VAL A 634 12.92 -2.79 16.57
N VAL A 635 13.25 -3.72 15.69
CA VAL A 635 12.31 -4.32 14.74
C VAL A 635 11.53 -5.42 15.44
N LEU A 636 10.20 -5.31 15.54
CA LEU A 636 9.38 -6.40 16.05
C LEU A 636 8.79 -7.20 14.89
N ILE A 637 8.66 -8.50 15.08
CA ILE A 637 7.97 -9.40 14.17
C ILE A 637 6.78 -9.91 14.99
N GLY A 638 5.60 -9.42 14.64
CA GLY A 638 4.36 -9.64 15.38
C GLY A 638 3.38 -10.52 14.62
N PRO A 639 2.41 -11.13 15.31
CA PRO A 639 1.29 -11.79 14.64
C PRO A 639 0.41 -10.77 13.88
N SER A 640 0.05 -11.10 12.64
CA SER A 640 -0.94 -10.36 11.85
C SER A 640 -2.37 -10.80 12.19
N LEU A 641 -3.34 -9.93 11.94
CA LEU A 641 -4.79 -10.23 11.94
C LEU A 641 -5.23 -11.14 10.77
N SER A 642 -4.32 -11.47 9.85
CA SER A 642 -4.60 -12.28 8.67
C SER A 642 -3.79 -13.59 8.68
N ASP A 643 -4.25 -14.56 7.90
CA ASP A 643 -3.51 -15.76 7.48
C ASP A 643 -2.21 -15.44 6.67
N THR A 644 -1.74 -14.19 6.73
CA THR A 644 -0.54 -13.68 6.07
C THR A 644 0.33 -12.95 7.09
N LEU A 645 1.61 -13.31 7.10
CA LEU A 645 2.64 -12.75 7.95
C LEU A 645 2.81 -11.23 7.75
N VAL A 646 2.89 -10.48 8.86
CA VAL A 646 3.27 -9.05 8.87
C VAL A 646 4.42 -8.87 9.86
N VAL A 647 5.44 -8.09 9.50
CA VAL A 647 6.52 -7.68 10.41
C VAL A 647 6.20 -6.27 10.92
N GLU A 648 6.33 -6.02 12.21
CA GLU A 648 6.02 -4.72 12.83
C GLU A 648 7.31 -4.01 13.27
N THR A 649 7.91 -3.16 12.43
CA THR A 649 9.08 -2.38 12.90
C THR A 649 8.64 -1.24 13.84
N GLN A 650 9.15 -1.21 15.08
CA GLN A 650 9.02 -0.04 15.95
C GLN A 650 10.34 0.74 15.96
N THR A 651 10.34 1.90 15.31
CA THR A 651 11.51 2.79 15.30
C THR A 651 11.28 3.92 16.29
N ASP A 652 12.28 4.22 17.12
CA ASP A 652 12.23 5.40 17.97
C ASP A 652 12.60 6.64 17.16
N ILE A 653 11.86 7.71 17.42
CA ILE A 653 11.92 9.00 16.72
C ILE A 653 12.72 9.92 17.63
N GLY A 654 13.97 10.19 17.26
CA GLY A 654 14.83 11.12 18.03
C GLY A 654 16.31 11.16 17.65
N MET A 655 16.71 10.71 16.45
CA MET A 655 18.11 10.70 16.02
C MET A 655 18.29 11.33 14.62
N PRO A 656 19.44 11.97 14.33
CA PRO A 656 19.61 12.85 13.16
C PRO A 656 19.55 12.06 11.84
N SER A 657 18.74 12.54 10.88
CA SER A 657 18.67 12.38 9.39
C SER A 657 19.25 11.16 8.63
N GLY A 658 19.85 10.16 9.29
CA GLY A 658 20.54 9.01 8.69
C GLY A 658 19.98 7.66 9.13
N THR A 659 19.31 7.57 10.27
CA THR A 659 18.71 6.36 10.86
C THR A 659 17.50 5.82 10.09
N GLY A 660 16.73 6.69 9.43
CA GLY A 660 15.63 6.28 8.54
C GLY A 660 16.09 5.44 7.33
N ARG A 661 17.36 5.55 6.92
CA ARG A 661 17.94 4.72 5.86
C ARG A 661 18.28 3.31 6.34
N LEU A 662 18.44 3.10 7.64
CA LEU A 662 18.79 1.80 8.21
C LEU A 662 17.57 0.89 8.33
N ALA A 663 16.44 1.46 8.79
CA ALA A 663 15.14 0.76 8.80
C ALA A 663 14.69 0.39 7.39
N ALA A 664 14.87 1.29 6.41
CA ALA A 664 14.70 1.00 4.98
C ALA A 664 15.63 -0.15 4.56
N ARG A 665 16.96 -0.03 4.75
CA ARG A 665 17.91 -1.10 4.43
C ARG A 665 17.60 -2.45 5.07
N LEU A 666 16.97 -2.48 6.25
CA LEU A 666 16.51 -3.71 6.91
C LEU A 666 15.18 -4.20 6.34
N GLN A 667 14.23 -3.33 5.98
CA GLN A 667 12.99 -3.70 5.27
C GLN A 667 13.31 -4.33 3.91
N ASP A 668 14.18 -3.65 3.19
CA ASP A 668 14.74 -3.95 1.87
C ASP A 668 15.47 -5.30 1.85
N VAL A 669 16.14 -5.62 2.96
CA VAL A 669 16.90 -6.85 3.13
C VAL A 669 16.00 -7.96 3.66
N LEU A 670 15.17 -7.71 4.66
CA LEU A 670 14.41 -8.78 5.28
C LEU A 670 13.22 -9.25 4.43
N GLY A 671 12.82 -8.47 3.41
CA GLY A 671 11.76 -8.86 2.48
C GLY A 671 10.38 -8.90 3.12
N VAL A 672 10.20 -8.22 4.26
CA VAL A 672 8.94 -8.21 5.01
C VAL A 672 8.37 -6.80 5.13
N ALA A 673 7.07 -6.67 4.85
CA ALA A 673 6.33 -5.42 4.91
C ALA A 673 6.19 -4.94 6.36
N THR A 674 6.26 -3.62 6.57
CA THR A 674 6.30 -3.02 7.90
C THR A 674 5.16 -2.06 8.17
N SER A 675 4.61 -2.14 9.38
CA SER A 675 3.82 -1.07 9.98
C SER A 675 4.73 -0.28 10.92
N PRO A 676 4.95 1.03 10.72
CA PRO A 676 5.66 1.83 11.70
C PRO A 676 4.74 1.98 12.92
N ARG A 677 5.25 1.82 14.14
CA ARG A 677 4.66 2.45 15.33
C ARG A 677 5.79 3.12 16.11
N PRO A 678 5.56 4.26 16.78
CA PRO A 678 6.61 4.89 17.55
C PRO A 678 6.91 4.01 18.74
N ALA A 679 8.19 3.73 18.91
CA ALA A 679 8.66 3.07 20.10
C ALA A 679 8.64 4.02 21.32
N GLY A 680 8.50 5.34 21.16
CA GLY A 680 8.73 6.32 22.24
C GLY A 680 7.88 6.15 23.52
N ASP A 681 6.61 5.74 23.42
CA ASP A 681 5.78 5.48 24.60
C ASP A 681 6.00 4.05 25.13
N LEU A 682 6.25 3.08 24.25
CA LEU A 682 6.55 1.70 24.61
C LEU A 682 7.94 1.59 25.29
N LEU A 683 8.99 2.18 24.72
CA LEU A 683 10.34 2.26 25.28
C LEU A 683 10.34 3.05 26.59
N ARG A 684 9.59 4.15 26.71
CA ARG A 684 9.45 4.86 28.00
C ARG A 684 8.75 4.01 29.05
N ALA A 685 7.67 3.32 28.69
CA ALA A 685 6.96 2.39 29.59
C ALA A 685 7.82 1.15 29.97
N ILE A 686 8.58 0.62 29.01
CA ILE A 686 9.53 -0.48 29.19
C ILE A 686 10.66 -0.04 30.13
N GLN A 687 11.26 1.13 29.90
CA GLN A 687 12.38 1.66 30.70
C GLN A 687 11.95 2.12 32.10
N SER A 688 10.70 2.55 32.28
CA SER A 688 10.17 2.92 33.61
C SER A 688 9.89 1.72 34.51
N THR A 689 9.82 0.50 33.95
CA THR A 689 9.50 -0.72 34.70
C THR A 689 10.79 -1.47 35.04
N ARG A 690 11.18 -1.49 36.33
CA ARG A 690 12.42 -2.14 36.77
C ARG A 690 12.31 -3.67 36.66
N VAL A 691 12.92 -4.27 35.65
CA VAL A 691 13.29 -5.69 35.68
C VAL A 691 14.63 -5.77 36.42
N ALA A 692 14.68 -6.56 37.50
CA ALA A 692 15.94 -6.82 38.17
C ALA A 692 16.84 -7.65 37.23
N ALA A 693 17.92 -7.04 36.74
CA ALA A 693 19.00 -7.82 36.13
C ALA A 693 19.57 -8.77 37.21
N PRO A 694 19.87 -10.03 36.88
CA PRO A 694 20.58 -10.89 37.82
C PRO A 694 21.96 -10.29 38.14
N PRO A 695 22.51 -10.56 39.34
CA PRO A 695 23.86 -10.15 39.70
C PRO A 695 24.93 -10.75 38.77
#